data_AF-A0A0Q9EEI2-F1
#
_entry.id   AF-A0A0Q9EEI2-F1
#
_cell.length_a   1.000
_cell.length_b   1.000
_cell.length_c   1.000
_cell.angle_alpha   90.00
_cell.angle_beta   90.00
_cell.angle_gamma   90.00
#
_symmetry.space_group_name_H-M   'P 1'
#
loop_
_entity.id
_entity.type
_entity.pdbx_description
1 polymer ?
#
loop_
_entity_poly.entity_id
_entity_poly.type
_entity_poly.pdbx_seq_one_letter_code
_entity_poly.pdbx_strand_id
1 'polypeptide(L)'
;MAFFELTSPVKMQRYPFDYHSHFGGILPVEGRLDASVDYEIDYQPPKDGATPIKVTVPKGQRLSLVGIMGGGTGEEAIVEGTVALFDLALQMMIENGNPLNSLAGKANKAQYERGECAAESIYIACVVLARRWSLSPNLINAFASSPELYEEIRGQLRTRVQGNPELIKVLRYFNNKIYSANKYTPFDDCYKTRSSLMKAVKRDPKYAGRYEQWMLATYAFLYQSGVRCNQAAMGADEIAAADQIAQAFNKLNPKDPSSYRLLVHTSAGYMPGDSLSKELKGTILPLLNQSGPSTVIGIDLLGTETKVADFSQFFQFLFDNQSELGKYFGQAKGARSQQVICHIHCGEGAASTADNRSMIGYYYVNAAEPPGEDFYRAYSAYIARCVATAQGRLADEPRGSRGAAPRKKSDVSGLFDELFRSDSLTHAGCTLRRFDINSPASIAIVAYNGKRSEMAMSETLDTVPPPQSQSWYAFFAGSPQFAIRLGHAYYYRNYMAARYPAIAFDTNMGSNAITGASGLFDSVEGYRINRGFRHLDGYIDTDVLHQAGNAVAYLGANALEQPQVEKFIAMVRAQTSLADVLSNQENKVWLYSQLNAGLAPICNPANISDYYALYAKLVLQLAGQTTIKSYWFDALTRSLTLFNNWRSYLLGADGQGVEHTDVQDEFLRMVILLAYQLLPAGQTRVLDETMVSLQQLVLSIATDYWETTVDSSLTLIPDTALGLQTMYGFKSPASVVALTRSKPDKT
;
A
#
# COMPACT_ATOMS: atom_id res chain seq x y z
N MET A 1 25.99 7.23 -24.97
CA MET A 1 25.01 6.60 -24.05
C MET A 1 24.89 5.14 -24.44
N ALA A 2 24.98 4.22 -23.47
CA ALA A 2 24.99 2.80 -23.74
C ALA A 2 23.59 2.21 -23.50
N PHE A 3 23.10 1.42 -24.46
CA PHE A 3 21.97 0.54 -24.25
C PHE A 3 22.39 -0.60 -23.33
N PHE A 4 21.60 -0.91 -22.31
CA PHE A 4 21.86 -2.02 -21.40
C PHE A 4 20.80 -3.11 -21.51
N GLU A 5 21.18 -4.34 -21.19
CA GLU A 5 20.29 -5.50 -21.09
C GLU A 5 20.69 -6.42 -19.92
N LEU A 6 19.69 -7.05 -19.32
CA LEU A 6 19.85 -8.10 -18.32
C LEU A 6 20.51 -9.33 -18.96
N THR A 7 21.56 -9.85 -18.35
CA THR A 7 22.36 -10.96 -18.92
C THR A 7 21.60 -12.27 -19.06
N SER A 8 20.74 -12.59 -18.09
CA SER A 8 19.93 -13.81 -18.07
C SER A 8 18.63 -13.60 -17.27
N PRO A 9 17.56 -14.37 -17.52
CA PRO A 9 16.38 -14.38 -16.66
C PRO A 9 16.74 -14.67 -15.19
N VAL A 10 16.17 -13.89 -14.27
CA VAL A 10 16.43 -13.98 -12.83
C VAL A 10 15.23 -14.57 -12.11
N LYS A 11 15.42 -15.66 -11.36
CA LYS A 11 14.41 -16.13 -10.41
C LYS A 11 14.35 -15.21 -9.19
N MET A 12 13.14 -14.78 -8.83
CA MET A 12 12.91 -13.98 -7.64
C MET A 12 12.44 -14.88 -6.50
N GLN A 13 13.02 -14.70 -5.32
CA GLN A 13 12.46 -15.24 -4.09
C GLN A 13 11.15 -14.52 -3.75
N ARG A 14 10.24 -15.19 -3.03
CA ARG A 14 9.09 -14.52 -2.45
C ARG A 14 9.55 -13.68 -1.27
N TYR A 15 9.04 -12.46 -1.18
CA TYR A 15 9.23 -11.57 -0.05
C TYR A 15 8.27 -11.97 1.07
N PRO A 16 8.74 -12.47 2.21
CA PRO A 16 7.85 -13.07 3.20
C PRO A 16 7.25 -12.07 4.19
N PHE A 17 7.55 -10.77 4.04
CA PHE A 17 7.13 -9.73 4.98
C PHE A 17 6.08 -8.80 4.35
N ASP A 18 5.18 -8.29 5.18
CA ASP A 18 4.36 -7.12 4.90
C ASP A 18 4.31 -6.29 6.18
N TYR A 19 5.12 -5.23 6.21
CA TYR A 19 5.33 -4.44 7.43
C TYR A 19 4.15 -3.55 7.79
N HIS A 20 3.26 -3.28 6.84
CA HIS A 20 2.02 -2.56 7.11
C HIS A 20 0.99 -2.80 6.01
N SER A 21 -0.21 -3.16 6.43
CA SER A 21 -1.41 -3.15 5.62
C SER A 21 -2.62 -2.85 6.49
N HIS A 22 -3.63 -2.17 5.97
CA HIS A 22 -4.93 -2.18 6.65
C HIS A 22 -5.65 -3.49 6.37
N PHE A 23 -6.12 -4.15 7.42
CA PHE A 23 -6.73 -5.48 7.30
C PHE A 23 -7.94 -5.50 6.35
N GLY A 24 -8.78 -4.46 6.41
CA GLY A 24 -9.90 -4.20 5.49
C GLY A 24 -9.52 -4.22 4.01
N GLY A 25 -8.27 -3.87 3.71
CA GLY A 25 -7.75 -3.71 2.36
C GLY A 25 -7.22 -4.99 1.75
N ILE A 26 -6.57 -5.86 2.55
CA ILE A 26 -5.70 -6.97 2.09
C ILE A 26 -6.36 -7.94 1.08
N LEU A 27 -7.66 -8.20 1.22
CA LEU A 27 -8.32 -9.14 0.33
C LEU A 27 -8.73 -8.44 -0.98
N PRO A 28 -8.32 -8.88 -2.17
CA PRO A 28 -8.71 -8.22 -3.41
C PRO A 28 -10.23 -8.29 -3.66
N VAL A 29 -10.79 -7.38 -4.47
CA VAL A 29 -12.22 -7.44 -4.83
C VAL A 29 -12.54 -8.71 -5.62
N GLU A 30 -11.79 -8.98 -6.69
CA GLU A 30 -11.97 -10.19 -7.52
C GLU A 30 -10.87 -11.25 -7.33
N GLY A 31 -9.62 -10.81 -7.17
CA GLY A 31 -8.45 -11.69 -6.99
C GLY A 31 -8.24 -12.70 -8.12
N ARG A 32 -7.18 -13.50 -8.00
CA ARG A 32 -6.93 -14.67 -8.88
C ARG A 32 -6.61 -15.95 -8.11
N LEU A 33 -6.32 -15.84 -6.82
CA LEU A 33 -5.93 -16.98 -5.99
C LEU A 33 -7.17 -17.67 -5.45
N ASP A 34 -7.27 -18.97 -5.71
CA ASP A 34 -8.23 -19.85 -5.05
C ASP A 34 -7.53 -20.58 -3.88
N ALA A 35 -8.26 -20.85 -2.81
CA ALA A 35 -7.75 -21.62 -1.68
C ALA A 35 -7.22 -22.98 -2.16
N SER A 36 -5.95 -23.28 -1.89
CA SER A 36 -5.25 -24.47 -2.39
C SER A 36 -5.52 -25.69 -1.53
N VAL A 37 -5.94 -25.44 -0.28
CA VAL A 37 -6.28 -26.40 0.75
C VAL A 37 -7.51 -25.90 1.51
N ASP A 38 -8.12 -26.76 2.31
CA ASP A 38 -9.12 -26.35 3.27
C ASP A 38 -8.42 -25.63 4.43
N TYR A 39 -8.79 -24.38 4.67
CA TYR A 39 -8.37 -23.63 5.85
C TYR A 39 -9.47 -23.77 6.91
N GLU A 40 -9.10 -24.25 8.08
CA GLU A 40 -10.03 -24.52 9.17
C GLU A 40 -9.40 -24.10 10.49
N ILE A 41 -10.12 -23.28 11.26
CA ILE A 41 -9.70 -22.85 12.59
C ILE A 41 -10.87 -22.91 13.56
N ASP A 42 -10.54 -23.10 14.83
CA ASP A 42 -11.46 -22.86 15.94
C ASP A 42 -11.16 -21.49 16.55
N TYR A 43 -12.19 -20.65 16.63
CA TYR A 43 -12.13 -19.30 17.17
C TYR A 43 -13.03 -19.19 18.40
N GLN A 44 -12.47 -18.69 19.50
CA GLN A 44 -13.22 -18.43 20.72
C GLN A 44 -13.72 -16.97 20.70
N PRO A 45 -15.04 -16.72 20.64
CA PRO A 45 -15.55 -15.35 20.67
C PRO A 45 -15.16 -14.65 21.98
N PRO A 46 -15.01 -13.32 22.00
CA PRO A 46 -14.53 -12.58 23.17
C PRO A 46 -15.56 -12.48 24.31
N LYS A 47 -16.68 -13.24 24.23
CA LYS A 47 -17.72 -13.26 25.25
C LYS A 47 -17.49 -14.46 26.18
N ASP A 48 -17.42 -14.19 27.48
CA ASP A 48 -17.26 -15.22 28.50
C ASP A 48 -18.32 -16.33 28.36
N GLY A 49 -17.86 -17.58 28.30
CA GLY A 49 -18.72 -18.76 28.16
C GLY A 49 -19.27 -19.01 26.74
N ALA A 50 -18.83 -18.27 25.72
CA ALA A 50 -19.18 -18.58 24.34
C ALA A 50 -18.64 -19.97 23.92
N THR A 51 -19.36 -20.66 23.04
CA THR A 51 -18.85 -21.89 22.43
C THR A 51 -17.82 -21.54 21.36
N PRO A 52 -16.71 -22.30 21.23
CA PRO A 52 -15.81 -22.16 20.09
C PRO A 52 -16.58 -22.22 18.77
N ILE A 53 -16.32 -21.27 17.88
CA ILE A 53 -16.87 -21.20 16.54
C ILE A 53 -15.85 -21.75 15.56
N LYS A 54 -16.27 -22.74 14.79
CA LYS A 54 -15.48 -23.29 13.70
C LYS A 54 -15.64 -22.42 12.45
N VAL A 55 -14.52 -21.93 11.91
CA VAL A 55 -14.49 -21.09 10.70
C VAL A 55 -13.75 -21.84 9.61
N THR A 56 -14.31 -21.88 8.39
CA THR A 56 -13.73 -22.64 7.28
C THR A 56 -13.69 -21.82 5.99
N VAL A 57 -12.60 -21.96 5.23
CA VAL A 57 -12.48 -21.56 3.83
C VAL A 57 -12.13 -22.82 3.03
N PRO A 58 -13.10 -23.43 2.33
CA PRO A 58 -12.86 -24.65 1.56
C PRO A 58 -11.91 -24.43 0.38
N LYS A 59 -11.18 -25.48 0.03
CA LYS A 59 -10.35 -25.57 -1.16
C LYS A 59 -11.16 -25.22 -2.41
N GLY A 60 -10.58 -24.41 -3.29
CA GLY A 60 -11.19 -23.92 -4.51
C GLY A 60 -12.11 -22.72 -4.34
N GLN A 61 -12.34 -22.23 -3.11
CA GLN A 61 -13.01 -20.95 -2.90
C GLN A 61 -12.05 -19.81 -3.27
N ARG A 62 -12.54 -18.84 -4.04
CA ARG A 62 -11.76 -17.66 -4.41
C ARG A 62 -11.41 -16.83 -3.16
N LEU A 63 -10.13 -16.52 -2.97
CA LEU A 63 -9.66 -15.63 -1.91
C LEU A 63 -9.80 -14.17 -2.35
N SER A 64 -11.04 -13.69 -2.38
CA SER A 64 -11.40 -12.33 -2.73
C SER A 64 -12.77 -11.96 -2.14
N LEU A 65 -13.13 -10.67 -2.11
CA LEU A 65 -14.45 -10.25 -1.65
C LEU A 65 -15.60 -10.94 -2.42
N VAL A 66 -15.48 -11.09 -3.76
CA VAL A 66 -16.49 -11.84 -4.52
C VAL A 66 -16.52 -13.32 -4.13
N GLY A 67 -15.38 -13.93 -3.82
CA GLY A 67 -15.34 -15.32 -3.38
C GLY A 67 -16.01 -15.54 -2.02
N ILE A 68 -15.81 -14.63 -1.08
CA ILE A 68 -16.45 -14.70 0.25
C ILE A 68 -17.95 -14.45 0.13
N MET A 69 -18.37 -13.42 -0.61
CA MET A 69 -19.79 -13.11 -0.75
C MET A 69 -20.56 -14.15 -1.56
N GLY A 70 -19.90 -14.79 -2.54
CA GLY A 70 -20.48 -15.88 -3.33
C GLY A 70 -20.59 -17.18 -2.56
N GLY A 71 -19.59 -17.46 -1.72
CA GLY A 71 -19.74 -18.40 -0.64
C GLY A 71 -19.66 -19.89 -0.98
N GLY A 72 -19.12 -20.20 -2.16
CA GLY A 72 -18.83 -21.53 -2.68
C GLY A 72 -17.59 -21.50 -3.59
N THR A 73 -17.44 -22.47 -4.48
CA THR A 73 -16.29 -22.60 -5.39
C THR A 73 -16.70 -22.40 -6.86
N GLY A 74 -15.72 -22.14 -7.73
CA GLY A 74 -15.94 -22.03 -9.17
C GLY A 74 -16.62 -20.74 -9.65
N GLU A 75 -16.95 -20.70 -10.94
CA GLU A 75 -17.45 -19.48 -11.59
C GLU A 75 -18.83 -19.02 -11.10
N GLU A 76 -19.72 -19.96 -10.76
CA GLU A 76 -21.06 -19.63 -10.25
C GLU A 76 -21.00 -18.84 -8.94
N ALA A 77 -20.13 -19.26 -8.01
CA ALA A 77 -19.89 -18.53 -6.78
C ALA A 77 -19.32 -17.12 -7.06
N ILE A 78 -18.41 -16.98 -8.04
CA ILE A 78 -17.87 -15.67 -8.41
C ILE A 78 -18.97 -14.76 -8.98
N VAL A 79 -19.88 -15.30 -9.79
CA VAL A 79 -21.04 -14.56 -10.32
C VAL A 79 -21.95 -14.12 -9.18
N GLU A 80 -22.30 -15.04 -8.29
CA GLU A 80 -23.14 -14.77 -7.12
C GLU A 80 -22.54 -13.67 -6.23
N GLY A 81 -21.25 -13.78 -5.94
CA GLY A 81 -20.52 -12.80 -5.14
C GLY A 81 -20.41 -11.44 -5.82
N THR A 82 -20.27 -11.40 -7.15
CA THR A 82 -20.29 -10.14 -7.92
C THR A 82 -21.63 -9.42 -7.73
N VAL A 83 -22.74 -10.16 -7.82
CA VAL A 83 -24.09 -9.61 -7.64
C VAL A 83 -24.32 -9.19 -6.19
N ALA A 84 -23.90 -10.02 -5.22
CA ALA A 84 -24.04 -9.73 -3.79
C ALA A 84 -23.27 -8.47 -3.35
N LEU A 85 -22.05 -8.27 -3.85
CA LEU A 85 -21.30 -7.04 -3.59
C LEU A 85 -22.04 -5.80 -4.08
N PHE A 86 -22.57 -5.84 -5.32
CA PHE A 86 -23.30 -4.70 -5.85
C PHE A 86 -24.61 -4.46 -5.10
N ASP A 87 -25.35 -5.52 -4.75
CA ASP A 87 -26.56 -5.44 -3.92
C ASP A 87 -26.29 -4.78 -2.56
N LEU A 88 -25.19 -5.14 -1.88
CA LEU A 88 -24.77 -4.54 -0.62
C LEU A 88 -24.34 -3.08 -0.77
N ALA A 89 -23.75 -2.70 -1.92
CA ALA A 89 -23.48 -1.30 -2.25
C ALA A 89 -24.78 -0.48 -2.40
N LEU A 90 -25.80 -1.05 -3.06
CA LEU A 90 -27.12 -0.42 -3.17
C LEU A 90 -27.79 -0.30 -1.79
N GLN A 91 -27.71 -1.35 -0.97
CA GLN A 91 -28.22 -1.33 0.40
C GLN A 91 -27.60 -0.20 1.23
N MET A 92 -26.29 0.04 1.10
CA MET A 92 -25.63 1.17 1.76
C MET A 92 -26.21 2.53 1.34
N MET A 93 -26.59 2.68 0.06
CA MET A 93 -27.17 3.92 -0.47
C MET A 93 -28.64 4.12 -0.06
N ILE A 94 -29.37 3.02 0.19
CA ILE A 94 -30.78 3.03 0.62
C ILE A 94 -30.89 3.25 2.13
N GLU A 95 -30.07 2.54 2.91
CA GLU A 95 -30.00 2.73 4.35
C GLU A 95 -29.30 4.06 4.68
N ASN A 96 -29.32 4.51 5.95
CA ASN A 96 -28.69 5.75 6.42
C ASN A 96 -27.14 5.79 6.26
N GLY A 97 -26.56 5.04 5.30
CA GLY A 97 -25.16 4.95 4.95
C GLY A 97 -24.75 5.71 3.68
N ASN A 98 -25.67 6.39 2.97
CA ASN A 98 -25.34 7.18 1.78
C ASN A 98 -24.47 8.42 2.12
N PRO A 99 -23.17 8.44 1.74
CA PRO A 99 -22.29 9.58 2.02
C PRO A 99 -22.78 10.89 1.40
N LEU A 100 -23.47 10.85 0.26
CA LEU A 100 -24.00 12.05 -0.39
C LEU A 100 -25.16 12.67 0.42
N ASN A 101 -25.91 11.87 1.20
CA ASN A 101 -26.90 12.38 2.15
C ASN A 101 -26.25 13.12 3.31
N SER A 102 -25.19 12.53 3.88
CA SER A 102 -24.38 13.18 4.92
C SER A 102 -23.83 14.51 4.42
N LEU A 103 -23.26 14.53 3.21
CA LEU A 103 -22.76 15.75 2.59
C LEU A 103 -23.88 16.79 2.39
N ALA A 104 -25.03 16.38 1.87
CA ALA A 104 -26.19 17.25 1.67
C ALA A 104 -26.73 17.83 3.00
N GLY A 105 -26.50 17.16 4.12
CA GLY A 105 -26.84 17.63 5.48
C GLY A 105 -25.79 18.53 6.16
N LYS A 106 -24.53 18.56 5.71
CA LYS A 106 -23.46 19.35 6.37
C LYS A 106 -23.71 20.86 6.35
N ALA A 107 -23.41 21.55 7.46
CA ALA A 107 -23.42 23.02 7.50
C ALA A 107 -22.31 23.63 6.62
N ASN A 108 -21.10 23.05 6.66
CA ASN A 108 -19.99 23.46 5.82
C ASN A 108 -19.76 22.44 4.70
N LYS A 109 -20.23 22.78 3.49
CA LYS A 109 -20.07 21.91 2.32
C LYS A 109 -18.62 21.75 1.87
N ALA A 110 -17.72 22.67 2.22
CA ALA A 110 -16.30 22.58 1.87
C ALA A 110 -15.58 21.43 2.58
N GLN A 111 -16.12 20.93 3.70
CA GLN A 111 -15.57 19.76 4.38
C GLN A 111 -15.89 18.48 3.60
N TYR A 112 -14.82 17.77 3.22
CA TYR A 112 -14.92 16.49 2.54
C TYR A 112 -15.78 15.48 3.31
N GLU A 113 -16.60 14.70 2.60
CA GLU A 113 -17.33 13.57 3.16
C GLU A 113 -16.71 12.24 2.69
N ARG A 114 -16.18 11.47 3.65
CA ARG A 114 -15.53 10.19 3.35
C ARG A 114 -16.54 9.23 2.71
N GLY A 115 -16.18 8.69 1.55
CA GLY A 115 -17.00 7.78 0.75
C GLY A 115 -17.79 8.45 -0.38
N GLU A 116 -17.76 9.78 -0.53
CA GLU A 116 -18.55 10.49 -1.55
C GLU A 116 -18.22 10.10 -3.00
N CYS A 117 -16.96 9.82 -3.34
CA CYS A 117 -16.54 9.41 -4.68
C CYS A 117 -16.95 7.97 -4.99
N ALA A 118 -16.92 7.10 -3.98
CA ALA A 118 -17.42 5.74 -4.11
C ALA A 118 -18.96 5.73 -4.23
N ALA A 119 -19.66 6.58 -3.47
CA ALA A 119 -21.10 6.79 -3.57
C ALA A 119 -21.52 7.33 -4.94
N GLU A 120 -20.80 8.32 -5.48
CA GLU A 120 -21.00 8.80 -6.84
C GLU A 120 -20.78 7.69 -7.88
N SER A 121 -19.83 6.78 -7.63
CA SER A 121 -19.62 5.61 -8.51
C SER A 121 -20.81 4.65 -8.50
N ILE A 122 -21.48 4.47 -7.36
CA ILE A 122 -22.73 3.70 -7.25
C ILE A 122 -23.86 4.42 -8.00
N TYR A 123 -23.99 5.74 -7.84
CA TYR A 123 -24.98 6.54 -8.57
C TYR A 123 -24.81 6.43 -10.09
N ILE A 124 -23.58 6.60 -10.60
CA ILE A 124 -23.26 6.45 -12.04
C ILE A 124 -23.64 5.05 -12.53
N ALA A 125 -23.34 4.00 -11.75
CA ALA A 125 -23.73 2.63 -12.08
C ALA A 125 -25.26 2.49 -12.22
N CYS A 126 -26.01 3.06 -11.28
CA CYS A 126 -27.47 3.01 -11.30
C CYS A 126 -28.07 3.76 -12.49
N VAL A 127 -27.53 4.93 -12.85
CA VAL A 127 -27.96 5.67 -14.06
C VAL A 127 -27.71 4.86 -15.33
N VAL A 128 -26.54 4.21 -15.45
CA VAL A 128 -26.21 3.34 -16.58
C VAL A 128 -27.18 2.16 -16.67
N LEU A 129 -27.44 1.49 -15.55
CA LEU A 129 -28.37 0.35 -15.50
C LEU A 129 -29.81 0.78 -15.77
N ALA A 130 -30.28 1.88 -15.19
CA ALA A 130 -31.63 2.42 -15.40
C ALA A 130 -31.90 2.72 -16.88
N ARG A 131 -30.93 3.33 -17.57
CA ARG A 131 -31.01 3.56 -19.01
C ARG A 131 -31.02 2.26 -19.80
N ARG A 132 -30.14 1.31 -19.46
CA ARG A 132 -30.08 0.01 -20.14
C ARG A 132 -31.37 -0.80 -19.97
N TRP A 133 -32.05 -0.65 -18.83
CA TRP A 133 -33.33 -1.29 -18.55
C TRP A 133 -34.55 -0.48 -19.01
N SER A 134 -34.32 0.67 -19.66
CA SER A 134 -35.36 1.57 -20.16
C SER A 134 -36.35 1.99 -19.07
N LEU A 135 -35.84 2.29 -17.87
CA LEU A 135 -36.65 2.80 -16.77
C LEU A 135 -37.15 4.23 -17.06
N SER A 136 -38.09 4.72 -16.26
CA SER A 136 -38.71 6.03 -16.48
C SER A 136 -37.69 7.17 -16.42
N PRO A 137 -37.90 8.28 -17.17
CA PRO A 137 -37.03 9.45 -17.08
C PRO A 137 -36.89 10.02 -15.66
N ASN A 138 -37.94 9.91 -14.83
CA ASN A 138 -37.91 10.35 -13.44
C ASN A 138 -36.88 9.56 -12.61
N LEU A 139 -36.79 8.24 -12.83
CA LEU A 139 -35.79 7.40 -12.15
C LEU A 139 -34.39 7.64 -12.69
N ILE A 140 -34.23 7.78 -14.01
CA ILE A 140 -32.93 8.05 -14.64
C ILE A 140 -32.32 9.37 -14.17
N ASN A 141 -33.17 10.37 -13.89
CA ASN A 141 -32.77 11.71 -13.45
C ASN A 141 -32.93 11.91 -11.94
N ALA A 142 -33.15 10.83 -11.17
CA ALA A 142 -33.31 10.93 -9.73
C ALA A 142 -32.06 11.54 -9.06
N PHE A 143 -32.28 12.19 -7.93
CA PHE A 143 -31.23 12.80 -7.13
C PHE A 143 -30.37 11.69 -6.52
N ALA A 144 -29.06 11.88 -6.46
CA ALA A 144 -28.16 10.87 -5.88
C ALA A 144 -28.38 10.64 -4.37
N SER A 145 -29.07 11.58 -3.71
CA SER A 145 -29.51 11.48 -2.32
C SER A 145 -30.75 10.61 -2.12
N SER A 146 -31.58 10.45 -3.16
CA SER A 146 -32.90 9.85 -3.02
C SER A 146 -32.85 8.33 -3.22
N PRO A 147 -33.57 7.55 -2.38
CA PRO A 147 -33.45 6.09 -2.37
C PRO A 147 -34.08 5.39 -3.59
N GLU A 148 -35.02 6.03 -4.30
CA GLU A 148 -35.93 5.35 -5.23
C GLU A 148 -35.20 4.72 -6.42
N LEU A 149 -34.16 5.39 -6.94
CA LEU A 149 -33.32 4.82 -7.99
C LEU A 149 -32.61 3.56 -7.50
N TYR A 150 -32.05 3.59 -6.29
CA TYR A 150 -31.31 2.46 -5.73
C TYR A 150 -32.24 1.29 -5.41
N GLU A 151 -33.42 1.57 -4.83
CA GLU A 151 -34.45 0.57 -4.54
C GLU A 151 -34.95 -0.13 -5.81
N GLU A 152 -35.25 0.64 -6.86
CA GLU A 152 -35.70 0.10 -8.14
C GLU A 152 -34.62 -0.77 -8.79
N ILE A 153 -33.37 -0.29 -8.81
CA ILE A 153 -32.26 -1.07 -9.36
C ILE A 153 -32.05 -2.36 -8.57
N ARG A 154 -32.09 -2.28 -7.24
CA ARG A 154 -31.94 -3.42 -6.34
C ARG A 154 -33.04 -4.46 -6.55
N GLY A 155 -34.30 -4.02 -6.68
CA GLY A 155 -35.46 -4.89 -6.90
C GLY A 155 -35.40 -5.68 -8.21
N GLN A 156 -34.81 -5.10 -9.27
CA GLN A 156 -34.66 -5.77 -10.57
C GLN A 156 -33.34 -6.53 -10.74
N LEU A 157 -32.33 -6.25 -9.91
CA LEU A 157 -30.94 -6.69 -10.11
C LEU A 157 -30.84 -8.20 -10.38
N ARG A 158 -31.38 -9.02 -9.48
CA ARG A 158 -31.28 -10.49 -9.56
C ARG A 158 -31.90 -11.06 -10.83
N THR A 159 -33.10 -10.62 -11.17
CA THR A 159 -33.83 -11.07 -12.36
C THR A 159 -33.14 -10.67 -13.65
N ARG A 160 -32.55 -9.46 -13.70
CA ARG A 160 -31.91 -8.93 -14.92
C ARG A 160 -30.54 -9.56 -15.19
N VAL A 161 -29.79 -9.91 -14.16
CA VAL A 161 -28.43 -10.46 -14.30
C VAL A 161 -28.41 -11.97 -14.50
N GLN A 162 -29.48 -12.67 -14.16
CA GLN A 162 -29.58 -14.12 -14.32
C GLN A 162 -29.33 -14.53 -15.78
N GLY A 163 -28.29 -15.35 -16.02
CA GLY A 163 -27.91 -15.79 -17.36
C GLY A 163 -27.33 -14.70 -18.28
N ASN A 164 -27.01 -13.51 -17.76
CA ASN A 164 -26.50 -12.39 -18.56
C ASN A 164 -25.02 -12.08 -18.26
N PRO A 165 -24.07 -12.74 -18.96
CA PRO A 165 -22.64 -12.57 -18.70
C PRO A 165 -22.14 -11.15 -19.00
N GLU A 166 -22.78 -10.39 -19.89
CA GLU A 166 -22.37 -9.00 -20.16
C GLU A 166 -22.72 -8.08 -18.98
N LEU A 167 -23.89 -8.25 -18.36
CA LEU A 167 -24.23 -7.49 -17.16
C LEU A 167 -23.29 -7.83 -15.99
N ILE A 168 -22.84 -9.09 -15.86
CA ILE A 168 -21.83 -9.45 -14.86
C ILE A 168 -20.52 -8.68 -15.10
N LYS A 169 -20.08 -8.49 -16.34
CA LYS A 169 -18.88 -7.66 -16.64
C LYS A 169 -19.09 -6.19 -16.29
N VAL A 170 -20.31 -5.66 -16.43
CA VAL A 170 -20.65 -4.31 -15.98
C VAL A 170 -20.59 -4.20 -14.46
N LEU A 171 -21.19 -5.15 -13.72
CA LEU A 171 -21.12 -5.15 -12.26
C LEU A 171 -19.68 -5.29 -11.74
N ARG A 172 -18.88 -6.17 -12.35
CA ARG A 172 -17.44 -6.28 -12.08
C ARG A 172 -16.71 -4.96 -12.27
N TYR A 173 -16.99 -4.24 -13.36
CA TYR A 173 -16.41 -2.92 -13.60
C TYR A 173 -16.71 -1.94 -12.45
N PHE A 174 -17.97 -1.84 -12.03
CA PHE A 174 -18.37 -0.91 -10.96
C PHE A 174 -17.93 -1.36 -9.57
N ASN A 175 -17.98 -2.65 -9.23
CA ASN A 175 -17.46 -3.16 -7.96
C ASN A 175 -15.98 -2.78 -7.76
N ASN A 176 -15.17 -2.83 -8.82
CA ASN A 176 -13.78 -2.36 -8.77
C ASN A 176 -13.67 -0.84 -8.54
N LYS A 177 -14.64 -0.02 -8.99
CA LYS A 177 -14.66 1.44 -8.73
C LYS A 177 -15.17 1.80 -7.34
N ILE A 178 -15.98 0.93 -6.74
CA ILE A 178 -16.60 1.13 -5.42
C ILE A 178 -15.67 0.66 -4.29
N TYR A 179 -15.04 -0.51 -4.47
CA TYR A 179 -14.32 -1.22 -3.42
C TYR A 179 -12.79 -1.25 -3.61
N SER A 180 -12.26 -0.62 -4.65
CA SER A 180 -10.82 -0.41 -4.80
C SER A 180 -10.52 1.08 -5.02
N ALA A 181 -9.44 1.56 -4.40
CA ALA A 181 -8.88 2.87 -4.71
C ALA A 181 -8.55 2.91 -6.19
N ASN A 182 -8.59 4.05 -6.84
CA ASN A 182 -8.15 4.19 -8.22
C ASN A 182 -7.93 5.66 -8.57
N LYS A 183 -7.61 5.94 -9.84
CA LYS A 183 -7.48 7.33 -10.33
C LYS A 183 -8.65 8.24 -9.90
N TYR A 184 -9.86 7.69 -9.81
CA TYR A 184 -11.10 8.44 -9.58
C TYR A 184 -11.76 8.18 -8.22
N THR A 185 -11.29 7.20 -7.45
CA THR A 185 -11.82 6.90 -6.12
C THR A 185 -10.66 6.91 -5.13
N PRO A 186 -10.60 7.86 -4.18
CA PRO A 186 -9.51 7.93 -3.21
C PRO A 186 -9.52 6.70 -2.30
N PHE A 187 -8.37 6.46 -1.69
CA PHE A 187 -8.14 5.40 -0.71
C PHE A 187 -9.17 5.42 0.41
N ASP A 188 -9.35 6.55 1.08
CA ASP A 188 -10.26 6.65 2.21
C ASP A 188 -11.71 6.27 1.89
N ASP A 189 -12.15 6.54 0.66
CA ASP A 189 -13.50 6.27 0.20
C ASP A 189 -13.77 4.78 0.00
N CYS A 190 -12.84 4.08 -0.62
CA CYS A 190 -13.00 2.64 -0.81
C CYS A 190 -12.85 1.87 0.53
N TYR A 191 -12.03 2.35 1.47
CA TYR A 191 -12.01 1.78 2.83
C TYR A 191 -13.33 2.00 3.55
N LYS A 192 -13.94 3.17 3.37
CA LYS A 192 -15.26 3.44 3.93
C LYS A 192 -16.31 2.48 3.39
N THR A 193 -16.35 2.23 2.08
CA THR A 193 -17.33 1.30 1.49
C THR A 193 -17.06 -0.15 1.90
N ARG A 194 -15.79 -0.58 1.99
CA ARG A 194 -15.42 -1.92 2.48
C ARG A 194 -15.77 -2.12 3.96
N SER A 195 -15.54 -1.11 4.80
CA SER A 195 -15.96 -1.15 6.21
C SER A 195 -17.48 -1.22 6.33
N SER A 196 -18.23 -0.40 5.58
CA SER A 196 -19.68 -0.46 5.53
C SER A 196 -20.20 -1.82 5.07
N LEU A 197 -19.56 -2.41 4.06
CA LEU A 197 -19.85 -3.75 3.56
C LEU A 197 -19.68 -4.80 4.66
N MET A 198 -18.53 -4.85 5.34
CA MET A 198 -18.28 -5.84 6.39
C MET A 198 -19.22 -5.67 7.59
N LYS A 199 -19.58 -4.42 7.94
CA LYS A 199 -20.60 -4.14 8.97
C LYS A 199 -21.99 -4.59 8.54
N ALA A 200 -22.35 -4.47 7.26
CA ALA A 200 -23.60 -5.03 6.74
C ALA A 200 -23.60 -6.56 6.80
N VAL A 201 -22.53 -7.19 6.33
CA VAL A 201 -22.33 -8.66 6.36
C VAL A 201 -22.45 -9.22 7.77
N LYS A 202 -21.86 -8.56 8.77
CA LYS A 202 -21.92 -8.97 10.18
C LYS A 202 -23.33 -8.89 10.77
N ARG A 203 -24.19 -7.98 10.27
CA ARG A 203 -25.54 -7.72 10.79
C ARG A 203 -26.61 -8.55 10.09
N ASP A 204 -26.43 -8.85 8.81
CA ASP A 204 -27.43 -9.53 7.98
C ASP A 204 -27.36 -11.06 8.17
N PRO A 205 -28.43 -11.71 8.67
CA PRO A 205 -28.48 -13.17 8.87
C PRO A 205 -28.21 -13.97 7.58
N LYS A 206 -28.47 -13.40 6.40
CA LYS A 206 -28.17 -14.03 5.11
C LYS A 206 -26.69 -14.38 4.96
N TYR A 207 -25.80 -13.58 5.56
CA TYR A 207 -24.35 -13.73 5.47
C TYR A 207 -23.73 -14.23 6.78
N ALA A 208 -24.49 -14.93 7.62
CA ALA A 208 -23.99 -15.50 8.87
C ALA A 208 -22.68 -16.30 8.66
N GLY A 209 -21.66 -16.00 9.48
CA GLY A 209 -20.33 -16.61 9.41
C GLY A 209 -19.39 -16.06 8.32
N ARG A 210 -19.89 -15.23 7.38
CA ARG A 210 -19.06 -14.67 6.30
C ARG A 210 -18.07 -13.62 6.80
N TYR A 211 -18.37 -12.95 7.91
CA TYR A 211 -17.47 -11.96 8.51
C TYR A 211 -16.20 -12.62 9.06
N GLU A 212 -16.35 -13.72 9.81
CA GLU A 212 -15.23 -14.53 10.29
C GLU A 212 -14.51 -15.23 9.13
N GLN A 213 -15.27 -15.74 8.15
CA GLN A 213 -14.69 -16.33 6.94
C GLN A 213 -13.84 -15.32 6.15
N TRP A 214 -14.26 -14.05 6.08
CA TRP A 214 -13.47 -12.99 5.47
C TRP A 214 -12.12 -12.80 6.18
N MET A 215 -12.09 -12.81 7.52
CA MET A 215 -10.84 -12.71 8.27
C MET A 215 -9.92 -13.90 7.99
N LEU A 216 -10.46 -15.13 8.01
CA LEU A 216 -9.71 -16.34 7.68
C LEU A 216 -9.16 -16.31 6.25
N ALA A 217 -9.98 -15.90 5.28
CA ALA A 217 -9.58 -15.81 3.88
C ALA A 217 -8.50 -14.75 3.63
N THR A 218 -8.52 -13.65 4.40
CA THR A 218 -7.47 -12.63 4.37
C THR A 218 -6.11 -13.21 4.76
N TYR A 219 -6.05 -14.00 5.84
CA TYR A 219 -4.81 -14.67 6.24
C TYR A 219 -4.40 -15.79 5.28
N ALA A 220 -5.36 -16.56 4.76
CA ALA A 220 -5.10 -17.55 3.71
C ALA A 220 -4.51 -16.89 2.45
N PHE A 221 -5.02 -15.72 2.06
CA PHE A 221 -4.54 -14.97 0.91
C PHE A 221 -3.09 -14.55 1.08
N LEU A 222 -2.74 -13.94 2.21
CA LEU A 222 -1.36 -13.58 2.56
C LEU A 222 -0.44 -14.81 2.53
N TYR A 223 -0.88 -15.92 3.13
CA TYR A 223 -0.08 -17.13 3.19
C TYR A 223 0.21 -17.68 1.79
N GLN A 224 -0.80 -17.76 0.93
CA GLN A 224 -0.65 -18.24 -0.44
C GLN A 224 0.13 -17.29 -1.35
N SER A 225 0.01 -15.97 -1.14
CA SER A 225 0.78 -14.96 -1.87
C SER A 225 2.27 -14.96 -1.50
N GLY A 226 2.65 -15.65 -0.42
CA GLY A 226 4.03 -15.80 0.03
C GLY A 226 4.37 -15.02 1.28
N VAL A 227 3.42 -14.26 1.84
CA VAL A 227 3.64 -13.45 3.05
C VAL A 227 3.50 -14.35 4.28
N ARG A 228 4.58 -14.52 5.03
CA ARG A 228 4.63 -15.28 6.29
C ARG A 228 4.54 -14.37 7.51
N CYS A 229 5.02 -13.15 7.40
CA CYS A 229 5.10 -12.17 8.46
C CYS A 229 4.30 -10.94 8.05
N ASN A 230 3.30 -10.55 8.81
CA ASN A 230 2.46 -9.39 8.50
C ASN A 230 2.17 -8.59 9.76
N GLN A 231 2.11 -7.26 9.62
CA GLN A 231 1.58 -6.37 10.64
C GLN A 231 0.39 -5.62 10.06
N ALA A 232 -0.82 -6.00 10.46
CA ALA A 232 -2.04 -5.42 9.93
C ALA A 232 -2.70 -4.45 10.92
N ALA A 233 -3.06 -3.26 10.44
CA ALA A 233 -3.84 -2.29 11.19
C ALA A 233 -5.32 -2.71 11.28
N MET A 234 -5.89 -2.63 12.50
CA MET A 234 -7.26 -3.05 12.80
C MET A 234 -7.95 -2.15 13.82
N GLY A 235 -9.25 -1.91 13.61
CA GLY A 235 -10.16 -1.17 14.51
C GLY A 235 -10.27 -1.77 15.90
N ALA A 236 -10.33 -0.93 16.92
CA ALA A 236 -10.51 -1.38 18.31
C ALA A 236 -11.79 -2.23 18.50
N ASP A 237 -12.83 -2.01 17.69
CA ASP A 237 -14.09 -2.79 17.71
C ASP A 237 -13.97 -4.17 17.07
N GLU A 238 -12.94 -4.41 16.26
CA GLU A 238 -12.74 -5.64 15.48
C GLU A 238 -11.51 -6.43 15.95
N ILE A 239 -10.58 -5.78 16.65
CA ILE A 239 -9.25 -6.33 16.96
C ILE A 239 -9.29 -7.58 17.85
N ALA A 240 -10.23 -7.69 18.78
CA ALA A 240 -10.33 -8.87 19.64
C ALA A 240 -10.66 -10.13 18.85
N ALA A 241 -11.55 -10.03 17.86
CA ALA A 241 -11.89 -11.14 16.97
C ALA A 241 -10.71 -11.48 16.06
N ALA A 242 -10.09 -10.46 15.47
CA ALA A 242 -8.94 -10.61 14.59
C ALA A 242 -7.75 -11.26 15.32
N ASP A 243 -7.49 -10.88 16.57
CA ASP A 243 -6.37 -11.41 17.37
C ASP A 243 -6.50 -12.92 17.56
N GLN A 244 -7.66 -13.40 18.01
CA GLN A 244 -7.88 -14.84 18.21
C GLN A 244 -7.81 -15.63 16.90
N ILE A 245 -8.36 -15.08 15.80
CA ILE A 245 -8.26 -15.71 14.48
C ILE A 245 -6.80 -15.76 14.02
N ALA A 246 -6.02 -14.69 14.21
CA ALA A 246 -4.59 -14.65 13.90
C ALA A 246 -3.79 -15.68 14.73
N GLN A 247 -4.09 -15.79 16.03
CA GLN A 247 -3.48 -16.78 16.91
C GLN A 247 -3.76 -18.21 16.46
N ALA A 248 -4.99 -18.51 16.05
CA ALA A 248 -5.35 -19.82 15.52
C ALA A 248 -4.68 -20.09 14.17
N PHE A 249 -4.68 -19.11 13.26
CA PHE A 249 -4.07 -19.24 11.94
C PHE A 249 -2.56 -19.46 12.01
N ASN A 250 -1.85 -18.74 12.87
CA ASN A 250 -0.40 -18.89 13.05
C ASN A 250 0.02 -20.31 13.49
N LYS A 251 -0.90 -21.09 14.07
CA LYS A 251 -0.67 -22.47 14.50
C LYS A 251 -1.06 -23.51 13.44
N LEU A 252 -1.73 -23.09 12.36
CA LEU A 252 -2.32 -23.99 11.37
C LEU A 252 -1.27 -24.83 10.62
N ASN A 253 -0.14 -24.21 10.29
CA ASN A 253 0.93 -24.83 9.49
C ASN A 253 2.25 -24.91 10.29
N PRO A 254 2.42 -25.85 11.23
CA PRO A 254 3.60 -25.88 12.11
C PRO A 254 4.92 -26.15 11.38
N LYS A 255 4.88 -26.69 10.16
CA LYS A 255 6.07 -26.91 9.31
C LYS A 255 6.47 -25.70 8.49
N ASP A 256 5.58 -24.72 8.33
CA ASP A 256 5.80 -23.47 7.60
C ASP A 256 4.99 -22.38 8.32
N PRO A 257 5.41 -22.00 9.54
CA PRO A 257 4.61 -21.18 10.43
C PRO A 257 4.49 -19.74 9.90
N SER A 258 3.32 -19.14 10.10
CA SER A 258 3.14 -17.70 9.90
C SER A 258 3.32 -16.94 11.22
N SER A 259 3.71 -15.68 11.12
CA SER A 259 3.79 -14.72 12.21
C SER A 259 2.96 -13.48 11.88
N TYR A 260 1.65 -13.64 11.82
CA TYR A 260 0.71 -12.54 11.63
C TYR A 260 0.47 -11.81 12.95
N ARG A 261 0.56 -10.49 12.88
CA ARG A 261 0.51 -9.56 14.01
C ARG A 261 -0.43 -8.40 13.67
N LEU A 262 -0.95 -7.78 14.72
CA LEU A 262 -1.93 -6.71 14.62
C LEU A 262 -1.40 -5.44 15.27
N LEU A 263 -1.75 -4.31 14.65
CA LEU A 263 -1.60 -2.98 15.20
C LEU A 263 -2.99 -2.43 15.47
N VAL A 264 -3.24 -1.94 16.68
CA VAL A 264 -4.49 -1.25 16.97
C VAL A 264 -4.41 0.17 16.42
N HIS A 265 -5.33 0.52 15.53
CA HIS A 265 -5.34 1.86 14.96
C HIS A 265 -6.29 2.80 15.68
N THR A 266 -5.99 4.10 15.63
CA THR A 266 -6.89 5.13 16.16
C THR A 266 -8.16 5.25 15.32
N SER A 267 -9.28 5.65 15.93
CA SER A 267 -10.61 5.72 15.31
C SER A 267 -10.74 6.79 14.22
N ALA A 268 -9.90 7.82 14.31
CA ALA A 268 -9.78 8.89 13.35
C ALA A 268 -8.32 9.32 13.23
N GLY A 269 -7.96 9.83 12.05
CA GLY A 269 -6.62 10.38 11.85
C GLY A 269 -6.48 11.79 12.43
N TYR A 270 -5.33 12.03 13.08
CA TYR A 270 -4.89 13.33 13.63
C TYR A 270 -5.96 14.07 14.44
N MET A 271 -6.46 13.40 15.50
CA MET A 271 -7.36 14.00 16.48
C MET A 271 -6.67 15.13 17.27
N PRO A 272 -7.37 16.22 17.58
CA PRO A 272 -6.80 17.33 18.34
C PRO A 272 -6.78 17.04 19.84
N GLY A 273 -5.74 17.53 20.53
CA GLY A 273 -5.79 17.78 21.98
C GLY A 273 -6.17 16.53 22.79
N ASP A 274 -6.98 16.75 23.81
CA ASP A 274 -7.49 15.73 24.73
C ASP A 274 -8.20 14.55 24.07
N SER A 275 -8.68 14.67 22.82
CA SER A 275 -9.40 13.57 22.16
C SER A 275 -8.45 12.41 21.86
N LEU A 276 -7.23 12.72 21.37
CA LEU A 276 -6.21 11.71 21.13
C LEU A 276 -5.79 11.05 22.45
N SER A 277 -5.50 11.84 23.48
CA SER A 277 -5.12 11.33 24.80
C SER A 277 -6.20 10.43 25.43
N LYS A 278 -7.48 10.83 25.33
CA LYS A 278 -8.61 10.03 25.82
C LYS A 278 -8.71 8.69 25.09
N GLU A 279 -8.52 8.68 23.78
CA GLU A 279 -8.58 7.44 23.01
C GLU A 279 -7.38 6.53 23.31
N LEU A 280 -6.16 7.09 23.33
CA LEU A 280 -4.95 6.34 23.63
C LEU A 280 -5.04 5.67 25.01
N LYS A 281 -5.53 6.39 26.03
CA LYS A 281 -5.66 5.87 27.40
C LYS A 281 -6.88 4.97 27.61
N GLY A 282 -8.03 5.35 27.05
CA GLY A 282 -9.31 4.68 27.32
C GLY A 282 -9.61 3.50 26.39
N THR A 283 -9.04 3.47 25.19
CA THR A 283 -9.34 2.48 24.16
C THR A 283 -8.11 1.67 23.76
N ILE A 284 -6.99 2.34 23.45
CA ILE A 284 -5.79 1.69 22.89
C ILE A 284 -4.96 0.98 23.95
N LEU A 285 -4.58 1.67 25.03
CA LEU A 285 -3.75 1.12 26.10
C LEU A 285 -4.32 -0.18 26.70
N PRO A 286 -5.64 -0.31 26.98
CA PRO A 286 -6.24 -1.56 27.45
C PRO A 286 -5.98 -2.76 26.55
N LEU A 287 -5.81 -2.58 25.24
CA LEU A 287 -5.55 -3.67 24.30
C LEU A 287 -4.08 -4.11 24.31
N LEU A 288 -3.17 -3.25 24.77
CA LEU A 288 -1.73 -3.48 24.83
C LEU A 288 -1.26 -3.97 26.21
N ASN A 289 -2.04 -3.73 27.27
CA ASN A 289 -1.63 -4.02 28.65
C ASN A 289 -2.38 -5.19 29.31
N GLN A 290 -2.96 -6.09 28.51
CA GLN A 290 -3.63 -7.31 28.97
C GLN A 290 -2.70 -8.53 29.05
N SER A 291 -2.96 -9.44 29.98
CA SER A 291 -2.24 -10.71 30.07
C SER A 291 -2.81 -11.74 29.08
N GLY A 292 -1.95 -12.66 28.62
CA GLY A 292 -2.32 -13.77 27.72
C GLY A 292 -1.64 -13.72 26.36
N PRO A 293 -1.73 -14.82 25.57
CA PRO A 293 -1.24 -14.81 24.20
C PRO A 293 -2.05 -13.80 23.38
N SER A 294 -1.33 -12.91 22.71
CA SER A 294 -1.91 -11.91 21.82
C SER A 294 -0.96 -11.65 20.67
N THR A 295 -1.53 -11.41 19.50
CA THR A 295 -0.86 -10.95 18.28
C THR A 295 -0.87 -9.43 18.15
N VAL A 296 -1.52 -8.71 19.08
CA VAL A 296 -1.56 -7.25 19.11
C VAL A 296 -0.25 -6.71 19.69
N ILE A 297 0.60 -6.15 18.82
CA ILE A 297 1.99 -5.80 19.15
C ILE A 297 2.30 -4.29 19.14
N GLY A 298 1.31 -3.45 18.85
CA GLY A 298 1.60 -2.05 18.63
C GLY A 298 0.41 -1.19 18.25
N ILE A 299 0.73 0.04 17.89
CA ILE A 299 -0.22 1.13 17.59
C ILE A 299 0.00 1.55 16.14
N ASP A 300 -1.11 1.78 15.44
CA ASP A 300 -1.17 2.43 14.13
C ASP A 300 -1.84 3.81 14.30
N LEU A 301 -1.03 4.87 14.34
CA LEU A 301 -1.57 6.23 14.43
C LEU A 301 -2.04 6.65 13.04
N LEU A 302 -3.37 6.65 12.84
CA LEU A 302 -3.97 7.02 11.57
C LEU A 302 -3.61 8.46 11.18
N GLY A 303 -3.37 8.65 9.89
CA GLY A 303 -3.09 9.94 9.28
C GLY A 303 -4.34 10.61 8.74
N THR A 304 -4.25 11.93 8.54
CA THR A 304 -5.11 12.62 7.56
C THR A 304 -4.26 13.49 6.65
N GLU A 305 -4.56 13.44 5.36
CA GLU A 305 -3.84 14.14 4.28
C GLU A 305 -3.73 15.65 4.44
N THR A 306 -4.53 16.27 5.32
CA THR A 306 -4.70 17.73 5.43
C THR A 306 -4.32 18.30 6.79
N LYS A 307 -3.88 17.46 7.73
CA LYS A 307 -3.54 17.89 9.10
C LYS A 307 -2.18 17.33 9.50
N VAL A 308 -1.70 17.85 10.61
CA VAL A 308 -0.49 17.37 11.27
C VAL A 308 -0.92 16.70 12.56
N ALA A 309 -0.37 15.53 12.86
CA ALA A 309 -0.63 14.83 14.10
C ALA A 309 -0.13 15.62 15.32
N ASP A 310 -0.74 15.37 16.48
CA ASP A 310 -0.16 15.80 17.75
C ASP A 310 0.88 14.77 18.24
N PHE A 311 2.05 14.79 17.61
CA PHE A 311 3.14 13.86 17.92
C PHE A 311 3.62 14.00 19.38
N SER A 312 3.57 15.20 19.94
CA SER A 312 3.99 15.46 21.32
C SER A 312 3.15 14.68 22.31
N GLN A 313 1.82 14.68 22.14
CA GLN A 313 0.94 13.86 22.97
C GLN A 313 1.16 12.36 22.79
N PHE A 314 1.38 11.90 21.55
CA PHE A 314 1.64 10.49 21.29
C PHE A 314 2.93 10.02 21.98
N PHE A 315 4.02 10.79 21.85
CA PHE A 315 5.29 10.47 22.50
C PHE A 315 5.22 10.56 24.02
N GLN A 316 4.52 11.57 24.55
CA GLN A 316 4.26 11.68 25.99
C GLN A 316 3.48 10.46 26.49
N PHE A 317 2.47 9.99 25.76
CA PHE A 317 1.73 8.78 26.09
C PHE A 317 2.64 7.54 26.16
N LEU A 318 3.51 7.33 25.16
CA LEU A 318 4.44 6.20 25.16
C LEU A 318 5.40 6.28 26.36
N PHE A 319 5.91 7.47 26.67
CA PHE A 319 6.80 7.71 27.79
C PHE A 319 6.12 7.44 29.14
N ASP A 320 4.92 8.01 29.36
CA ASP A 320 4.17 7.86 30.61
C ASP A 320 3.80 6.41 30.90
N ASN A 321 3.59 5.61 29.85
CA ASN A 321 3.13 4.23 29.95
C ASN A 321 4.23 3.18 29.71
N GLN A 322 5.50 3.60 29.59
CA GLN A 322 6.62 2.70 29.28
C GLN A 322 6.73 1.53 30.27
N SER A 323 6.51 1.76 31.56
CA SER A 323 6.58 0.72 32.61
C SER A 323 5.47 -0.32 32.48
N GLU A 324 4.25 0.12 32.14
CA GLU A 324 3.10 -0.77 31.93
C GLU A 324 3.27 -1.58 30.64
N LEU A 325 3.69 -0.94 29.56
CA LEU A 325 4.01 -1.59 28.30
C LEU A 325 5.17 -2.59 28.47
N GLY A 326 6.18 -2.26 29.28
CA GLY A 326 7.36 -3.10 29.51
C GLY A 326 7.05 -4.45 30.18
N LYS A 327 5.85 -4.62 30.73
CA LYS A 327 5.37 -5.92 31.26
C LYS A 327 5.05 -6.93 30.16
N TYR A 328 4.74 -6.44 28.95
CA TYR A 328 4.23 -7.26 27.84
C TYR A 328 5.07 -7.16 26.57
N PHE A 329 6.10 -6.31 26.56
CA PHE A 329 6.96 -6.02 25.42
C PHE A 329 8.42 -6.01 25.84
N GLY A 330 9.34 -6.35 24.93
CA GLY A 330 10.77 -6.39 25.23
C GLY A 330 11.22 -7.71 25.86
N GLN A 331 12.13 -7.61 26.83
CA GLN A 331 12.79 -8.76 27.45
C GLN A 331 11.91 -9.46 28.53
N ALA A 332 10.64 -9.09 28.64
CA ALA A 332 9.73 -9.71 29.60
C ALA A 332 9.45 -11.18 29.24
N LYS A 333 9.30 -12.03 30.25
CA LYS A 333 8.94 -13.44 30.05
C LYS A 333 7.53 -13.53 29.47
N GLY A 334 7.41 -14.04 28.24
CA GLY A 334 6.14 -14.08 27.52
C GLY A 334 5.75 -12.77 26.85
N ALA A 335 6.73 -11.89 26.56
CA ALA A 335 6.50 -10.70 25.75
C ALA A 335 5.84 -11.04 24.41
N ARG A 336 4.92 -10.17 23.98
CA ARG A 336 4.19 -10.29 22.72
C ARG A 336 5.07 -10.02 21.49
N SER A 337 6.06 -9.16 21.68
CA SER A 337 7.10 -8.82 20.70
C SER A 337 8.33 -8.24 21.38
N GLN A 338 9.46 -8.21 20.66
CA GLN A 338 10.70 -7.58 21.13
C GLN A 338 10.53 -6.07 21.38
N GLN A 339 9.64 -5.40 20.67
CA GLN A 339 9.36 -3.98 20.81
C GLN A 339 7.88 -3.68 20.66
N VAL A 340 7.42 -2.59 21.25
CA VAL A 340 6.13 -1.97 20.93
C VAL A 340 6.28 -1.30 19.57
N ILE A 341 5.55 -1.81 18.57
CA ILE A 341 5.57 -1.21 17.24
C ILE A 341 4.71 0.05 17.24
N CYS A 342 5.31 1.18 16.88
CA CYS A 342 4.65 2.46 16.75
C CYS A 342 4.68 2.85 15.27
N HIS A 343 3.64 2.48 14.54
CA HIS A 343 3.46 2.90 13.16
C HIS A 343 2.72 4.24 13.12
N ILE A 344 3.26 5.20 12.38
CA ILE A 344 2.73 6.55 12.26
C ILE A 344 2.52 6.82 10.78
N HIS A 345 1.27 6.91 10.37
CA HIS A 345 0.91 7.31 9.00
C HIS A 345 1.56 8.66 8.67
N CYS A 346 2.19 8.77 7.50
CA CYS A 346 2.87 9.99 7.07
C CYS A 346 2.64 10.24 5.58
N GLY A 347 1.81 11.24 5.24
CA GLY A 347 1.61 11.64 3.84
C GLY A 347 0.89 10.58 3.00
N GLU A 348 -0.06 9.85 3.58
CA GLU A 348 -0.87 8.87 2.87
C GLU A 348 -1.98 9.56 2.08
N GLY A 349 -1.81 9.64 0.76
CA GLY A 349 -2.90 9.86 -0.19
C GLY A 349 -3.01 11.26 -0.81
N ALA A 350 -3.92 11.41 -1.78
CA ALA A 350 -4.16 12.63 -2.54
C ALA A 350 -5.22 13.51 -1.90
N ALA A 351 -4.75 14.55 -1.20
CA ALA A 351 -5.55 15.49 -0.40
C ALA A 351 -7.00 15.70 -0.87
N SER A 352 -7.98 15.24 -0.09
CA SER A 352 -9.39 15.59 -0.27
C SER A 352 -9.63 17.08 0.05
N THR A 353 -9.88 17.91 -0.97
CA THR A 353 -10.09 19.37 -0.83
C THR A 353 -11.30 19.83 -1.64
N ALA A 354 -11.70 21.10 -1.55
CA ALA A 354 -12.80 21.64 -2.36
C ALA A 354 -12.67 21.32 -3.86
N ASP A 355 -11.44 21.25 -4.37
CA ASP A 355 -11.14 20.99 -5.77
C ASP A 355 -10.79 19.53 -6.11
N ASN A 356 -10.73 18.64 -5.11
CA ASN A 356 -10.30 17.24 -5.26
C ASN A 356 -11.31 16.28 -4.62
N ARG A 357 -12.50 16.18 -5.25
CA ARG A 357 -13.73 15.58 -4.71
C ARG A 357 -14.59 14.90 -5.77
N SER A 358 -15.68 14.24 -5.39
CA SER A 358 -16.70 13.77 -6.37
C SER A 358 -17.26 14.96 -7.19
N MET A 359 -17.78 14.74 -8.41
CA MET A 359 -18.37 15.84 -9.20
C MET A 359 -19.60 16.45 -8.50
N ILE A 360 -20.45 15.60 -7.90
CA ILE A 360 -21.56 16.04 -7.05
C ILE A 360 -21.05 16.86 -5.86
N GLY A 361 -20.01 16.37 -5.18
CA GLY A 361 -19.40 17.08 -4.04
C GLY A 361 -18.78 18.41 -4.42
N TYR A 362 -18.13 18.48 -5.59
CA TYR A 362 -17.59 19.71 -6.16
C TYR A 362 -18.69 20.73 -6.41
N TYR A 363 -19.82 20.30 -6.98
CA TYR A 363 -20.94 21.19 -7.25
C TYR A 363 -21.54 21.77 -5.96
N TYR A 364 -21.71 20.95 -4.91
CA TYR A 364 -22.17 21.44 -3.59
C TYR A 364 -21.29 22.53 -2.99
N VAL A 365 -20.00 22.58 -3.36
CA VAL A 365 -19.06 23.57 -2.84
C VAL A 365 -18.99 24.83 -3.70
N ASN A 366 -19.03 24.66 -5.03
CA ASN A 366 -18.65 25.71 -5.97
C ASN A 366 -19.82 26.33 -6.73
N ALA A 367 -21.00 25.71 -6.73
CA ALA A 367 -22.19 26.29 -7.33
C ALA A 367 -22.90 27.25 -6.37
N ALA A 368 -23.64 28.22 -6.94
CA ALA A 368 -24.42 29.17 -6.15
C ALA A 368 -25.58 28.49 -5.39
N GLU A 369 -26.15 27.45 -5.98
CA GLU A 369 -27.29 26.69 -5.45
C GLU A 369 -26.93 25.19 -5.40
N PRO A 370 -27.49 24.42 -4.45
CA PRO A 370 -27.30 22.97 -4.40
C PRO A 370 -27.82 22.29 -5.68
N PRO A 371 -27.33 21.07 -6.00
CA PRO A 371 -27.75 20.35 -7.20
C PRO A 371 -29.26 20.04 -7.16
N GLY A 372 -30.00 20.65 -8.08
CA GLY A 372 -31.44 20.45 -8.29
C GLY A 372 -31.76 19.45 -9.41
N GLU A 373 -33.04 19.37 -9.79
CA GLU A 373 -33.51 18.43 -10.82
C GLU A 373 -32.80 18.64 -12.18
N ASP A 374 -32.62 19.89 -12.59
CA ASP A 374 -31.96 20.23 -13.86
C ASP A 374 -30.47 19.80 -13.87
N PHE A 375 -29.79 19.85 -12.72
CA PHE A 375 -28.44 19.34 -12.58
C PHE A 375 -28.41 17.83 -12.81
N TYR A 376 -29.24 17.06 -12.12
CA TYR A 376 -29.25 15.59 -12.24
C TYR A 376 -29.71 15.13 -13.62
N ARG A 377 -30.60 15.86 -14.28
CA ARG A 377 -30.97 15.65 -15.68
C ARG A 377 -29.78 15.88 -16.63
N ALA A 378 -29.05 16.97 -16.45
CA ALA A 378 -27.86 17.27 -17.24
C ALA A 378 -26.74 16.24 -16.99
N TYR A 379 -26.58 15.82 -15.73
CA TYR A 379 -25.56 14.88 -15.32
C TYR A 379 -25.84 13.46 -15.82
N SER A 380 -27.09 12.98 -15.73
CA SER A 380 -27.47 11.67 -16.28
C SER A 380 -27.27 11.64 -17.81
N ALA A 381 -27.58 12.74 -18.50
CA ALA A 381 -27.36 12.87 -19.94
C ALA A 381 -25.87 12.89 -20.28
N TYR A 382 -25.06 13.54 -19.46
CA TYR A 382 -23.61 13.53 -19.60
C TYR A 382 -23.04 12.12 -19.44
N ILE A 383 -23.45 11.37 -18.40
CA ILE A 383 -23.05 9.98 -18.18
C ILE A 383 -23.32 9.12 -19.42
N ALA A 384 -24.50 9.25 -20.02
CA ALA A 384 -24.83 8.48 -21.21
C ALA A 384 -24.02 8.86 -22.45
N ARG A 385 -23.72 10.15 -22.65
CA ARG A 385 -22.82 10.58 -23.72
C ARG A 385 -21.44 9.96 -23.54
N CYS A 386 -20.89 9.98 -22.33
CA CYS A 386 -19.59 9.38 -22.02
C CYS A 386 -19.58 7.85 -22.24
N VAL A 387 -20.67 7.14 -21.91
CA VAL A 387 -20.81 5.71 -22.26
C VAL A 387 -20.71 5.50 -23.78
N ALA A 388 -21.48 6.27 -24.56
CA ALA A 388 -21.46 6.17 -26.02
C ALA A 388 -20.08 6.49 -26.61
N THR A 389 -19.41 7.53 -26.11
CA THR A 389 -18.04 7.90 -26.52
C THR A 389 -17.03 6.80 -26.19
N ALA A 390 -17.10 6.22 -24.98
CA ALA A 390 -16.21 5.14 -24.57
C ALA A 390 -16.38 3.90 -25.48
N GLN A 391 -17.62 3.58 -25.84
CA GLN A 391 -17.95 2.50 -26.79
C GLN A 391 -17.42 2.78 -28.20
N GLY A 392 -17.58 4.01 -28.70
CA GLY A 392 -16.99 4.44 -29.98
C GLY A 392 -15.47 4.24 -30.02
N ARG A 393 -14.77 4.71 -28.99
CA ARG A 393 -13.30 4.53 -28.88
C ARG A 393 -12.87 3.08 -28.79
N LEU A 394 -13.64 2.24 -28.10
CA LEU A 394 -13.38 0.80 -28.04
C LEU A 394 -13.50 0.14 -29.44
N ALA A 395 -14.44 0.62 -30.25
CA ALA A 395 -14.63 0.14 -31.62
C ALA A 395 -13.52 0.61 -32.56
N ASP A 396 -13.10 1.88 -32.44
CA ASP A 396 -12.05 2.46 -33.28
C ASP A 396 -10.65 1.91 -32.95
N GLU A 397 -10.36 1.69 -31.65
CA GLU A 397 -9.06 1.24 -31.16
C GLU A 397 -9.16 0.03 -30.20
N PRO A 398 -9.55 -1.15 -30.70
CA PRO A 398 -9.79 -2.33 -29.84
C PRO A 398 -8.55 -2.81 -29.10
N ARG A 399 -7.35 -2.54 -29.65
CA ARG A 399 -6.05 -2.86 -29.02
C ARG A 399 -5.51 -1.72 -28.16
N GLY A 400 -6.07 -0.51 -28.23
CA GLY A 400 -5.43 0.72 -27.75
C GLY A 400 -4.26 1.17 -28.62
N SER A 401 -3.49 2.15 -28.14
CA SER A 401 -2.25 2.60 -28.77
C SER A 401 -1.22 1.47 -28.89
N ARG A 402 -0.40 1.48 -29.95
CA ARG A 402 0.66 0.46 -30.16
C ARG A 402 1.57 0.39 -28.93
N GLY A 403 1.78 -0.81 -28.39
CA GLY A 403 2.59 -1.05 -27.18
C GLY A 403 1.81 -1.09 -25.87
N ALA A 404 0.51 -0.76 -25.86
CA ALA A 404 -0.35 -0.90 -24.69
C ALA A 404 -1.06 -2.27 -24.66
N ALA A 405 -1.40 -2.77 -23.47
CA ALA A 405 -2.20 -3.98 -23.39
C ALA A 405 -3.66 -3.73 -23.84
N PRO A 406 -4.37 -4.79 -24.27
CA PRO A 406 -5.74 -4.69 -24.76
C PRO A 406 -6.68 -4.03 -23.75
N ARG A 407 -7.69 -3.31 -24.26
CA ARG A 407 -8.78 -2.77 -23.42
C ARG A 407 -9.55 -3.93 -22.79
N LYS A 408 -10.03 -3.77 -21.54
CA LYS A 408 -10.90 -4.78 -20.90
C LYS A 408 -12.22 -4.89 -21.70
N LYS A 409 -12.75 -6.10 -21.86
CA LYS A 409 -13.96 -6.38 -22.64
C LYS A 409 -15.23 -6.13 -21.82
N SER A 410 -15.62 -4.87 -21.63
CA SER A 410 -16.92 -4.47 -21.10
C SER A 410 -17.42 -3.27 -21.89
N ASP A 411 -18.73 -3.17 -22.12
CA ASP A 411 -19.36 -2.06 -22.86
C ASP A 411 -19.35 -0.73 -22.09
N VAL A 412 -18.93 -0.74 -20.83
CA VAL A 412 -18.66 0.45 -20.00
C VAL A 412 -17.17 0.68 -19.74
N SER A 413 -16.29 -0.11 -20.37
CA SER A 413 -14.84 0.06 -20.20
C SER A 413 -14.39 1.43 -20.74
N GLY A 414 -13.76 2.23 -19.90
CA GLY A 414 -13.35 3.60 -20.23
C GLY A 414 -14.41 4.67 -19.95
N LEU A 415 -15.57 4.31 -19.40
CA LEU A 415 -16.60 5.28 -19.00
C LEU A 415 -16.04 6.38 -18.08
N PHE A 416 -15.36 5.99 -17.00
CA PHE A 416 -14.78 6.96 -16.07
C PHE A 416 -13.72 7.80 -16.77
N ASP A 417 -12.96 7.24 -17.71
CA ASP A 417 -12.00 8.01 -18.49
C ASP A 417 -12.70 9.14 -19.27
N GLU A 418 -13.80 8.85 -19.98
CA GLU A 418 -14.57 9.87 -20.71
C GLU A 418 -15.36 10.82 -19.80
N LEU A 419 -15.83 10.37 -18.63
CA LEU A 419 -16.50 11.25 -17.66
C LEU A 419 -15.58 12.37 -17.17
N PHE A 420 -14.26 12.15 -17.19
CA PHE A 420 -13.28 13.05 -16.57
C PHE A 420 -12.18 13.53 -17.54
N ARG A 421 -12.27 13.22 -18.85
CA ARG A 421 -11.30 13.63 -19.89
C ARG A 421 -11.86 14.80 -20.69
N SER A 422 -11.32 16.00 -20.54
CA SER A 422 -11.52 17.24 -21.36
C SER A 422 -12.95 17.71 -21.69
N ASP A 423 -13.96 16.85 -21.60
CA ASP A 423 -15.38 17.06 -21.89
C ASP A 423 -16.10 17.50 -20.61
N SER A 424 -15.52 18.44 -19.86
CA SER A 424 -16.03 18.86 -18.55
C SER A 424 -17.49 19.29 -18.63
N LEU A 425 -18.33 18.74 -17.75
CA LEU A 425 -19.71 19.19 -17.61
C LEU A 425 -19.73 20.59 -16.98
N THR A 426 -20.21 21.59 -17.71
CA THR A 426 -20.54 22.92 -17.15
C THR A 426 -22.05 23.02 -16.95
N HIS A 427 -22.47 23.34 -15.73
CA HIS A 427 -23.87 23.54 -15.39
C HIS A 427 -24.03 24.77 -14.49
N ALA A 428 -24.99 25.63 -14.80
CA ALA A 428 -25.25 26.88 -14.07
C ALA A 428 -23.98 27.74 -13.81
N GLY A 429 -23.06 27.78 -14.77
CA GLY A 429 -21.78 28.50 -14.64
C GLY A 429 -20.69 27.78 -13.83
N CYS A 430 -21.01 26.64 -13.20
CA CYS A 430 -20.05 25.78 -12.52
C CYS A 430 -19.51 24.72 -13.48
N THR A 431 -18.20 24.76 -13.78
CA THR A 431 -17.53 23.69 -14.53
C THR A 431 -17.06 22.63 -13.55
N LEU A 432 -17.68 21.45 -13.61
CA LEU A 432 -17.40 20.37 -12.68
C LEU A 432 -15.97 19.88 -12.82
N ARG A 433 -15.31 19.74 -11.67
CA ARG A 433 -14.01 19.09 -11.54
C ARG A 433 -14.17 17.90 -10.59
N ARG A 434 -13.42 16.83 -10.84
CA ARG A 434 -13.37 15.67 -9.95
C ARG A 434 -11.97 15.52 -9.38
N PHE A 435 -11.92 14.79 -8.27
CA PHE A 435 -10.76 14.09 -7.78
C PHE A 435 -9.96 13.44 -8.92
N ASP A 436 -8.72 13.90 -9.08
CA ASP A 436 -7.70 13.29 -9.93
C ASP A 436 -6.38 13.33 -9.17
N ILE A 437 -5.96 12.16 -8.71
CA ILE A 437 -4.69 11.93 -8.01
C ILE A 437 -3.46 12.44 -8.80
N ASN A 438 -3.57 12.57 -10.13
CA ASN A 438 -2.50 13.04 -10.99
C ASN A 438 -2.57 14.54 -11.31
N SER A 439 -3.59 15.27 -10.82
CA SER A 439 -3.68 16.71 -11.08
C SER A 439 -2.52 17.46 -10.41
N PRO A 440 -1.97 18.51 -11.06
CA PRO A 440 -0.93 19.34 -10.45
C PRO A 440 -1.31 19.90 -9.08
N ALA A 441 -2.59 20.24 -8.89
CA ALA A 441 -3.13 20.72 -7.63
C ALA A 441 -3.05 19.64 -6.54
N SER A 442 -3.50 18.41 -6.82
CA SER A 442 -3.41 17.31 -5.86
C SER A 442 -1.97 17.03 -5.48
N ILE A 443 -1.06 16.91 -6.45
CA ILE A 443 0.37 16.67 -6.20
C ILE A 443 0.96 17.75 -5.28
N ALA A 444 0.69 19.03 -5.57
CA ALA A 444 1.19 20.14 -4.76
C ALA A 444 0.67 20.11 -3.32
N ILE A 445 -0.62 19.80 -3.12
CA ILE A 445 -1.21 19.76 -1.77
C ILE A 445 -0.64 18.59 -0.97
N VAL A 446 -0.49 17.41 -1.58
CA VAL A 446 0.12 16.25 -0.91
C VAL A 446 1.55 16.55 -0.51
N ALA A 447 2.34 17.14 -1.40
CA ALA A 447 3.71 17.54 -1.10
C ALA A 447 3.76 18.55 0.05
N TYR A 448 2.87 19.54 0.07
CA TYR A 448 2.79 20.55 1.12
C TYR A 448 2.43 19.95 2.49
N ASN A 449 1.39 19.11 2.56
CA ASN A 449 0.97 18.51 3.83
C ASN A 449 1.95 17.45 4.32
N GLY A 450 2.51 16.64 3.41
CA GLY A 450 3.61 15.73 3.71
C GLY A 450 4.79 16.48 4.33
N LYS A 451 5.22 17.60 3.73
CA LYS A 451 6.25 18.47 4.29
C LYS A 451 5.94 18.92 5.71
N ARG A 452 4.74 19.48 5.91
CA ARG A 452 4.35 20.02 7.21
C ARG A 452 4.31 18.94 8.29
N SER A 453 3.85 17.74 7.95
CA SER A 453 3.83 16.58 8.85
C SER A 453 5.24 16.18 9.28
N GLU A 454 6.16 16.02 8.32
CA GLU A 454 7.55 15.63 8.61
C GLU A 454 8.31 16.69 9.41
N MET A 455 8.08 17.98 9.14
CA MET A 455 8.70 19.06 9.91
C MET A 455 8.18 19.08 11.35
N ALA A 456 6.87 18.92 11.57
CA ALA A 456 6.31 18.86 12.91
C ALA A 456 6.78 17.62 13.69
N MET A 457 6.96 16.48 13.00
CA MET A 457 7.58 15.29 13.57
C MET A 457 9.02 15.59 14.02
N SER A 458 9.82 16.22 13.16
CA SER A 458 11.20 16.62 13.46
C SER A 458 11.26 17.59 14.66
N GLU A 459 10.43 18.64 14.68
CA GLU A 459 10.33 19.59 15.80
C GLU A 459 9.97 18.89 17.11
N THR A 460 9.03 17.95 17.05
CA THR A 460 8.63 17.18 18.24
C THR A 460 9.78 16.28 18.70
N LEU A 461 10.41 15.52 17.81
CA LEU A 461 11.54 14.63 18.14
C LEU A 461 12.70 15.37 18.82
N ASP A 462 12.94 16.62 18.44
CA ASP A 462 14.00 17.45 19.01
C ASP A 462 13.60 18.14 20.33
N THR A 463 12.32 18.12 20.68
CA THR A 463 11.83 18.74 21.91
C THR A 463 12.33 17.97 23.14
N VAL A 464 12.83 18.71 24.14
CA VAL A 464 13.13 18.21 25.49
C VAL A 464 11.92 18.52 26.38
N PRO A 465 11.02 17.55 26.60
CA PRO A 465 9.88 17.77 27.48
C PRO A 465 10.36 18.02 28.92
N PRO A 466 9.69 18.88 29.72
CA PRO A 466 9.92 18.95 31.16
C PRO A 466 9.21 17.80 31.90
N PRO A 467 9.82 17.18 32.94
CA PRO A 467 11.11 17.50 33.57
C PRO A 467 12.31 16.72 32.98
N GLN A 468 12.19 16.16 31.77
CA GLN A 468 13.21 15.31 31.18
C GLN A 468 14.48 16.12 30.80
N SER A 469 15.61 15.42 30.71
CA SER A 469 16.92 15.99 30.34
C SER A 469 17.34 15.67 28.91
N GLN A 470 16.56 14.87 28.19
CA GLN A 470 16.86 14.42 26.84
C GLN A 470 15.67 14.66 25.91
N SER A 471 15.94 14.80 24.61
CA SER A 471 14.89 14.96 23.61
C SER A 471 14.10 13.65 23.44
N TRP A 472 12.92 13.74 22.83
CA TRP A 472 12.13 12.54 22.48
C TRP A 472 12.94 11.56 21.62
N TYR A 473 13.68 12.06 20.62
CA TYR A 473 14.53 11.21 19.80
C TYR A 473 15.60 10.48 20.62
N ALA A 474 16.31 11.18 21.51
CA ALA A 474 17.34 10.57 22.34
C ALA A 474 16.75 9.48 23.26
N PHE A 475 15.55 9.71 23.80
CA PHE A 475 14.82 8.70 24.57
C PHE A 475 14.48 7.45 23.74
N PHE A 476 13.84 7.62 22.58
CA PHE A 476 13.40 6.48 21.77
C PHE A 476 14.57 5.73 21.11
N ALA A 477 15.59 6.45 20.62
CA ALA A 477 16.78 5.83 20.05
C ALA A 477 17.62 5.08 21.08
N GLY A 478 17.62 5.52 22.34
CA GLY A 478 18.28 4.85 23.45
C GLY A 478 17.45 3.73 24.09
N SER A 479 16.17 3.59 23.73
CA SER A 479 15.27 2.61 24.33
C SER A 479 15.17 1.35 23.47
N PRO A 480 15.45 0.15 24.01
CA PRO A 480 15.23 -1.09 23.30
C PRO A 480 13.74 -1.49 23.23
N GLN A 481 12.83 -0.71 23.81
CA GLN A 481 11.42 -1.07 23.97
C GLN A 481 10.52 -0.66 22.79
N PHE A 482 10.91 0.36 22.02
CA PHE A 482 10.03 0.97 21.01
C PHE A 482 10.62 0.87 19.61
N ALA A 483 9.80 0.49 18.63
CA ALA A 483 10.13 0.56 17.22
C ALA A 483 9.27 1.63 16.56
N ILE A 484 9.85 2.78 16.18
CA ILE A 484 9.12 3.83 15.47
C ILE A 484 9.29 3.62 13.98
N ARG A 485 8.16 3.51 13.28
CA ARG A 485 8.11 3.50 11.82
C ARG A 485 7.19 4.58 11.32
N LEU A 486 7.68 5.31 10.33
CA LEU A 486 6.86 6.25 9.59
C LEU A 486 6.31 5.55 8.36
N GLY A 487 5.03 5.81 8.10
CA GLY A 487 4.36 5.49 6.86
C GLY A 487 5.04 6.22 5.70
N HIS A 488 4.50 6.05 4.51
CA HIS A 488 4.77 6.75 3.26
C HIS A 488 5.90 7.83 3.21
N ALA A 489 5.88 8.96 3.95
CA ALA A 489 7.01 9.89 4.22
C ALA A 489 7.95 10.28 3.04
N TYR A 490 7.49 10.14 1.79
CA TYR A 490 8.37 10.05 0.61
C TYR A 490 9.17 11.33 0.32
N TYR A 491 8.59 12.51 0.58
CA TYR A 491 9.20 13.79 0.20
C TYR A 491 10.40 14.19 1.07
N TYR A 492 10.52 13.64 2.29
CA TYR A 492 11.56 14.01 3.26
C TYR A 492 12.22 12.80 3.92
N ARG A 493 12.00 11.60 3.37
CA ARG A 493 12.58 10.36 3.87
C ARG A 493 14.08 10.45 4.08
N ASN A 494 14.82 11.02 3.11
CA ASN A 494 16.27 11.19 3.23
C ASN A 494 16.66 12.09 4.41
N TYR A 495 15.93 13.19 4.61
CA TYR A 495 16.17 14.08 5.75
C TYR A 495 15.89 13.36 7.07
N MET A 496 14.77 12.65 7.16
CA MET A 496 14.39 11.90 8.35
C MET A 496 15.38 10.77 8.64
N ALA A 497 15.79 9.99 7.63
CA ALA A 497 16.74 8.90 7.79
C ALA A 497 18.13 9.40 8.23
N ALA A 498 18.59 10.53 7.67
CA ALA A 498 19.88 11.11 8.01
C ALA A 498 19.90 11.72 9.42
N ARG A 499 18.83 12.41 9.82
CA ARG A 499 18.74 13.08 11.13
C ARG A 499 18.35 12.12 12.26
N TYR A 500 17.51 11.13 11.97
CA TYR A 500 16.91 10.21 12.93
C TYR A 500 17.13 8.74 12.54
N PRO A 501 18.38 8.24 12.53
CA PRO A 501 18.70 6.88 12.08
C PRO A 501 18.05 5.75 12.90
N ALA A 502 17.43 5.98 14.06
CA ALA A 502 16.66 4.92 14.72
C ALA A 502 15.28 4.67 14.07
N ILE A 503 14.77 5.61 13.26
CA ILE A 503 13.43 5.56 12.68
C ILE A 503 13.47 4.83 11.34
N ALA A 504 12.60 3.84 11.18
CA ALA A 504 12.45 3.10 9.93
C ALA A 504 11.21 3.57 9.13
N PHE A 505 11.09 3.10 7.89
CA PHE A 505 9.97 3.43 7.01
C PHE A 505 9.33 2.15 6.52
N ASP A 506 8.02 2.11 6.32
CA ASP A 506 7.45 1.16 5.37
C ASP A 506 7.42 1.79 3.97
N THR A 507 7.64 0.95 2.97
CA THR A 507 7.92 1.42 1.61
C THR A 507 6.97 0.77 0.63
N ASN A 508 6.24 1.61 -0.11
CA ASN A 508 5.40 1.21 -1.23
C ASN A 508 5.74 2.05 -2.46
N MET A 509 6.26 1.44 -3.52
CA MET A 509 6.62 2.13 -4.75
C MET A 509 5.52 2.13 -5.81
N GLY A 510 4.48 1.30 -5.66
CA GLY A 510 3.55 0.97 -6.73
C GLY A 510 2.18 1.65 -6.70
N SER A 511 1.72 2.19 -5.57
CA SER A 511 0.33 2.67 -5.43
C SER A 511 0.11 4.17 -5.59
N ASN A 512 1.16 5.00 -5.60
CA ASN A 512 0.99 6.43 -5.32
C ASN A 512 1.48 7.35 -6.44
N ALA A 513 0.78 8.47 -6.65
CA ALA A 513 1.33 9.71 -7.21
C ALA A 513 2.56 10.24 -6.45
N ILE A 514 2.82 9.65 -5.29
CA ILE A 514 3.73 10.13 -4.26
C ILE A 514 5.19 9.69 -4.53
N THR A 515 5.44 8.77 -5.48
CA THR A 515 6.77 8.60 -6.10
C THR A 515 7.00 9.50 -7.32
N GLY A 516 6.10 10.46 -7.58
CA GLY A 516 6.16 11.34 -8.76
C GLY A 516 5.82 10.65 -10.08
N ALA A 517 5.56 9.33 -10.07
CA ALA A 517 5.38 8.55 -11.29
C ALA A 517 4.03 8.73 -11.97
N SER A 518 2.94 8.86 -11.20
CA SER A 518 1.62 9.03 -11.82
C SER A 518 1.31 10.48 -12.18
N GLY A 519 2.07 11.45 -11.64
CA GLY A 519 1.98 12.87 -11.97
C GLY A 519 2.66 13.29 -13.29
N LEU A 520 3.26 12.36 -14.03
CA LEU A 520 3.96 12.63 -15.28
C LEU A 520 3.08 12.43 -16.53
N PHE A 521 1.83 11.98 -16.38
CA PHE A 521 1.00 11.60 -17.52
C PHE A 521 -0.31 12.39 -17.57
N ASP A 522 -0.39 13.32 -18.53
CA ASP A 522 -1.55 14.18 -18.79
C ASP A 522 -2.77 13.44 -19.39
N SER A 523 -2.66 12.13 -19.66
CA SER A 523 -3.73 11.34 -20.30
C SER A 523 -3.78 9.88 -19.87
N VAL A 524 -4.95 9.25 -20.03
CA VAL A 524 -5.17 7.82 -19.77
C VAL A 524 -4.36 6.95 -20.73
N GLU A 525 -4.15 7.41 -21.95
CA GLU A 525 -3.28 6.78 -22.93
C GLU A 525 -1.82 6.86 -22.50
N GLY A 526 -1.37 8.00 -21.95
CA GLY A 526 -0.07 8.13 -21.28
C GLY A 526 0.06 7.18 -20.07
N TYR A 527 -0.97 7.10 -19.24
CA TYR A 527 -1.05 6.16 -18.11
C TYR A 527 -1.03 4.68 -18.55
N ARG A 528 -1.68 4.35 -19.69
CA ARG A 528 -1.74 2.99 -20.26
C ARG A 528 -0.48 2.58 -21.01
N ILE A 529 0.26 3.53 -21.58
CA ILE A 529 1.57 3.32 -22.21
C ILE A 529 2.63 3.07 -21.12
N ASN A 530 2.53 3.77 -19.98
CA ASN A 530 3.50 3.73 -18.89
C ASN A 530 3.19 2.70 -17.79
N ARG A 531 2.68 1.53 -18.20
CA ARG A 531 2.40 0.40 -17.29
C ARG A 531 3.63 -0.09 -16.51
N GLY A 532 4.84 0.29 -16.88
CA GLY A 532 6.07 -0.39 -16.45
C GLY A 532 6.31 -0.39 -14.95
N PHE A 533 6.15 0.74 -14.24
CA PHE A 533 6.51 0.75 -12.82
C PHE A 533 5.38 0.18 -11.97
N ARG A 534 4.13 0.59 -12.20
CA ARG A 534 2.97 0.12 -11.40
C ARG A 534 2.52 -1.30 -11.73
N HIS A 535 2.64 -1.78 -12.96
CA HIS A 535 2.14 -3.12 -13.33
C HIS A 535 3.22 -4.16 -13.58
N LEU A 536 4.50 -3.74 -13.52
CA LEU A 536 5.65 -4.62 -13.68
C LEU A 536 5.63 -5.45 -14.97
N ASP A 537 5.03 -4.91 -16.03
CA ASP A 537 5.15 -5.40 -17.40
C ASP A 537 4.97 -4.22 -18.35
N GLY A 538 5.97 -3.96 -19.20
CA GLY A 538 5.96 -2.85 -20.17
C GLY A 538 7.08 -1.83 -19.97
N TYR A 539 6.84 -0.59 -20.39
CA TYR A 539 7.82 0.49 -20.37
C TYR A 539 7.73 1.34 -19.10
N ILE A 540 8.88 1.61 -18.48
CA ILE A 540 9.08 2.58 -17.39
C ILE A 540 9.85 3.79 -17.94
N ASP A 541 9.36 4.99 -17.68
CA ASP A 541 10.11 6.23 -17.94
C ASP A 541 11.33 6.34 -17.00
N THR A 542 12.50 6.66 -17.54
CA THR A 542 13.72 6.84 -16.75
C THR A 542 13.63 7.97 -15.74
N ASP A 543 12.82 8.99 -16.00
CA ASP A 543 12.63 10.12 -15.09
C ASP A 543 11.89 9.66 -13.83
N VAL A 544 10.98 8.68 -13.96
CA VAL A 544 10.35 7.99 -12.83
C VAL A 544 11.38 7.23 -11.99
N LEU A 545 12.25 6.44 -12.62
CA LEU A 545 13.28 5.67 -11.90
C LEU A 545 14.29 6.58 -11.19
N HIS A 546 14.58 7.75 -11.76
CA HIS A 546 15.43 8.76 -11.15
C HIS A 546 14.75 9.41 -9.94
N GLN A 547 13.50 9.85 -10.08
CA GLN A 547 12.73 10.43 -8.97
C GLN A 547 12.54 9.43 -7.81
N ALA A 548 12.12 8.20 -8.12
CA ALA A 548 11.97 7.13 -7.13
C ALA A 548 13.32 6.79 -6.47
N GLY A 549 14.40 6.72 -7.26
CA GLY A 549 15.74 6.45 -6.73
C GLY A 549 16.23 7.53 -5.77
N ASN A 550 15.97 8.80 -6.07
CA ASN A 550 16.31 9.91 -5.19
C ASN A 550 15.47 9.92 -3.91
N ALA A 551 14.18 9.59 -4.01
CA ALA A 551 13.27 9.58 -2.86
C ALA A 551 13.48 8.38 -1.92
N VAL A 552 13.87 7.22 -2.46
CA VAL A 552 13.88 5.95 -1.73
C VAL A 552 15.29 5.43 -1.46
N ALA A 553 16.17 5.39 -2.47
CA ALA A 553 17.42 4.66 -2.40
C ALA A 553 18.65 5.53 -2.08
N TYR A 554 18.68 6.81 -2.46
CA TYR A 554 19.73 7.79 -2.12
C TYR A 554 21.18 7.26 -2.26
N LEU A 555 21.55 6.74 -3.44
CA LEU A 555 22.82 6.02 -3.67
C LEU A 555 24.02 6.89 -4.12
N GLY A 556 24.06 8.16 -3.76
CA GLY A 556 25.16 9.07 -4.12
C GLY A 556 26.29 9.09 -3.08
N ALA A 557 27.51 9.45 -3.50
CA ALA A 557 28.64 9.69 -2.57
C ALA A 557 28.35 10.83 -1.57
N ASN A 558 27.37 11.69 -1.88
CA ASN A 558 26.87 12.73 -0.98
C ASN A 558 26.21 12.16 0.30
N ALA A 559 25.92 10.86 0.33
CA ALA A 559 25.45 10.15 1.51
C ALA A 559 26.57 9.75 2.48
N LEU A 560 27.84 9.98 2.11
CA LEU A 560 29.00 9.66 2.92
C LEU A 560 29.62 10.94 3.50
N GLU A 561 30.18 10.82 4.68
CA GLU A 561 30.96 11.88 5.31
C GLU A 561 32.32 12.05 4.62
N GLN A 562 32.89 13.26 4.69
CA GLN A 562 34.19 13.56 4.10
C GLN A 562 35.30 12.57 4.54
N PRO A 563 35.43 12.20 5.84
CA PRO A 563 36.44 11.22 6.26
C PRO A 563 36.26 9.83 5.64
N GLN A 564 35.01 9.41 5.39
CA GLN A 564 34.72 8.14 4.72
C GLN A 564 35.19 8.17 3.27
N VAL A 565 34.91 9.28 2.56
CA VAL A 565 35.35 9.49 1.17
C VAL A 565 36.88 9.48 1.07
N GLU A 566 37.57 10.20 1.94
CA GLU A 566 39.03 10.23 2.00
C GLU A 566 39.61 8.83 2.25
N LYS A 567 39.01 8.07 3.18
CA LYS A 567 39.43 6.70 3.46
C LYS A 567 39.26 5.79 2.25
N PHE A 568 38.13 5.84 1.54
CA PHE A 568 37.93 5.05 0.32
C PHE A 568 38.94 5.39 -0.78
N ILE A 569 39.25 6.67 -0.99
CA ILE A 569 40.28 7.09 -1.95
C ILE A 569 41.64 6.50 -1.55
N ALA A 570 41.99 6.53 -0.26
CA ALA A 570 43.23 5.94 0.24
C ALA A 570 43.29 4.43 0.02
N MET A 571 42.21 3.70 0.33
CA MET A 571 42.09 2.25 0.12
C MET A 571 42.34 1.87 -1.34
N VAL A 572 41.66 2.55 -2.27
CA VAL A 572 41.77 2.28 -3.71
C VAL A 572 43.16 2.63 -4.25
N ARG A 573 43.79 3.71 -3.75
CA ARG A 573 45.14 4.11 -4.16
C ARG A 573 46.20 3.10 -3.71
N ALA A 574 46.07 2.58 -2.49
CA ALA A 574 47.06 1.71 -1.87
C ALA A 574 47.15 0.31 -2.47
N GLN A 575 46.12 -0.16 -3.18
CA GLN A 575 46.03 -1.56 -3.63
C GLN A 575 46.15 -1.71 -5.15
N THR A 576 46.47 -2.93 -5.57
CA THR A 576 46.71 -3.35 -6.97
C THR A 576 45.47 -3.88 -7.67
N SER A 577 44.49 -4.42 -6.93
CA SER A 577 43.21 -4.86 -7.47
C SER A 577 42.07 -4.57 -6.49
N LEU A 578 40.82 -4.55 -6.99
CA LEU A 578 39.64 -4.38 -6.15
C LEU A 578 39.46 -5.55 -5.17
N ALA A 579 39.84 -6.77 -5.56
CA ALA A 579 39.84 -7.93 -4.67
C ALA A 579 40.81 -7.71 -3.50
N ASP A 580 42.01 -7.19 -3.76
CA ASP A 580 43.01 -6.89 -2.72
C ASP A 580 42.52 -5.79 -1.77
N VAL A 581 41.77 -4.79 -2.27
CA VAL A 581 41.12 -3.78 -1.42
C VAL A 581 40.20 -4.43 -0.39
N LEU A 582 39.39 -5.38 -0.83
CA LEU A 582 38.43 -6.06 0.01
C LEU A 582 39.13 -7.05 0.96
N SER A 583 40.08 -7.86 0.48
CA SER A 583 40.75 -8.86 1.32
C SER A 583 41.79 -8.30 2.29
N ASN A 584 42.20 -7.04 2.14
CA ASN A 584 43.12 -6.38 3.09
C ASN A 584 42.48 -6.29 4.49
N GLN A 585 43.21 -6.75 5.51
CA GLN A 585 42.67 -6.88 6.86
C GLN A 585 42.29 -5.54 7.50
N GLU A 586 43.08 -4.47 7.31
CA GLU A 586 42.77 -3.14 7.85
C GLU A 586 41.52 -2.56 7.19
N ASN A 587 41.40 -2.71 5.87
CA ASN A 587 40.23 -2.28 5.12
C ASN A 587 39.00 -3.05 5.55
N LYS A 588 39.11 -4.38 5.70
CA LYS A 588 38.02 -5.24 6.17
C LYS A 588 37.51 -4.84 7.55
N VAL A 589 38.41 -4.60 8.51
CA VAL A 589 38.04 -4.14 9.87
C VAL A 589 37.31 -2.80 9.81
N TRP A 590 37.78 -1.87 8.99
CA TRP A 590 37.11 -0.58 8.83
C TRP A 590 35.73 -0.73 8.14
N LEU A 591 35.64 -1.51 7.07
CA LEU A 591 34.37 -1.77 6.36
C LEU A 591 33.35 -2.46 7.28
N TYR A 592 33.80 -3.38 8.14
CA TYR A 592 32.93 -3.97 9.16
C TYR A 592 32.35 -2.93 10.10
N SER A 593 33.16 -1.98 10.57
CA SER A 593 32.66 -0.94 11.46
C SER A 593 31.66 -0.02 10.76
N GLN A 594 31.88 0.29 9.48
CA GLN A 594 30.93 1.09 8.69
C GLN A 594 29.61 0.35 8.47
N LEU A 595 29.64 -0.92 8.08
CA LEU A 595 28.44 -1.72 7.89
C LEU A 595 27.65 -1.88 9.20
N ASN A 596 28.34 -2.18 10.30
CA ASN A 596 27.71 -2.33 11.62
C ASN A 596 27.04 -1.03 12.07
N ALA A 597 27.69 0.12 11.86
CA ALA A 597 27.12 1.43 12.21
C ALA A 597 25.92 1.78 11.31
N GLY A 598 26.03 1.58 9.99
CA GLY A 598 24.98 1.91 9.03
C GLY A 598 23.71 1.07 9.20
N LEU A 599 23.89 -0.21 9.50
CA LEU A 599 22.81 -1.18 9.72
C LEU A 599 22.30 -1.24 11.16
N ALA A 600 22.83 -0.44 12.09
CA ALA A 600 22.25 -0.38 13.43
C ALA A 600 20.77 0.06 13.37
N PRO A 601 19.86 -0.51 14.18
CA PRO A 601 20.13 -1.51 15.22
C PRO A 601 20.02 -2.98 14.76
N ILE A 602 19.76 -3.26 13.48
CA ILE A 602 19.42 -4.60 12.99
C ILE A 602 20.64 -5.51 12.77
N CYS A 603 21.81 -4.90 12.54
CA CYS A 603 23.05 -5.66 12.44
C CYS A 603 23.63 -5.96 13.82
N ASN A 604 24.06 -7.21 14.01
CA ASN A 604 24.72 -7.69 15.20
C ASN A 604 25.97 -8.53 14.83
N PRO A 605 26.80 -8.95 15.81
CA PRO A 605 28.01 -9.71 15.51
C PRO A 605 27.77 -11.07 14.81
N ALA A 606 26.57 -11.63 14.89
CA ALA A 606 26.25 -12.92 14.26
C ALA A 606 26.02 -12.80 12.74
N ASN A 607 25.46 -11.70 12.25
CA ASN A 607 25.13 -11.50 10.83
C ASN A 607 26.09 -10.56 10.07
N ILE A 608 26.93 -9.80 10.77
CA ILE A 608 27.85 -8.83 10.15
C ILE A 608 28.78 -9.46 9.10
N SER A 609 29.22 -10.70 9.30
CA SER A 609 30.07 -11.42 8.35
C SER A 609 29.37 -11.65 7.01
N ASP A 610 28.09 -11.98 7.04
CA ASP A 610 27.30 -12.24 5.84
C ASP A 610 27.03 -10.94 5.09
N TYR A 611 26.76 -9.85 5.82
CA TYR A 611 26.64 -8.52 5.22
C TYR A 611 27.91 -8.05 4.53
N TYR A 612 29.07 -8.27 5.16
CA TYR A 612 30.35 -7.95 4.53
C TYR A 612 30.61 -8.80 3.28
N ALA A 613 30.30 -10.10 3.32
CA ALA A 613 30.43 -10.96 2.15
C ALA A 613 29.52 -10.49 1.00
N LEU A 614 28.29 -10.08 1.31
CA LEU A 614 27.35 -9.54 0.34
C LEU A 614 27.80 -8.18 -0.23
N TYR A 615 28.32 -7.30 0.62
CA TYR A 615 28.94 -6.03 0.22
C TYR A 615 30.09 -6.26 -0.76
N ALA A 616 31.04 -7.13 -0.39
CA ALA A 616 32.19 -7.46 -1.24
C ALA A 616 31.76 -8.04 -2.60
N LYS A 617 30.74 -8.92 -2.59
CA LYS A 617 30.18 -9.51 -3.81
C LYS A 617 29.57 -8.45 -4.74
N LEU A 618 28.76 -7.54 -4.21
CA LEU A 618 28.18 -6.44 -4.99
C LEU A 618 29.25 -5.53 -5.59
N VAL A 619 30.26 -5.15 -4.79
CA VAL A 619 31.38 -4.32 -5.24
C VAL A 619 32.13 -4.97 -6.41
N LEU A 620 32.42 -6.27 -6.31
CA LEU A 620 33.12 -7.02 -7.36
C LEU A 620 32.26 -7.20 -8.62
N GLN A 621 30.95 -7.37 -8.48
CA GLN A 621 30.05 -7.43 -9.64
C GLN A 621 30.02 -6.11 -10.42
N LEU A 622 30.10 -4.96 -9.74
CA LEU A 622 30.05 -3.65 -10.37
C LEU A 622 31.36 -3.24 -11.05
N ALA A 623 32.51 -3.53 -10.42
CA ALA A 623 33.79 -3.01 -10.88
C ALA A 623 34.96 -4.01 -10.81
N GLY A 624 34.71 -5.29 -10.56
CA GLY A 624 35.76 -6.31 -10.45
C GLY A 624 36.47 -6.62 -11.77
N GLN A 625 35.85 -6.34 -12.91
CA GLN A 625 36.43 -6.57 -14.24
C GLN A 625 37.26 -5.39 -14.77
N THR A 626 37.16 -4.21 -14.15
CA THR A 626 37.90 -3.02 -14.58
C THR A 626 39.14 -2.81 -13.72
N THR A 627 40.20 -2.26 -14.30
CA THR A 627 41.41 -1.84 -13.59
C THR A 627 41.40 -0.35 -13.23
N ILE A 628 40.34 0.36 -13.61
CA ILE A 628 40.22 1.80 -13.42
C ILE A 628 39.77 2.10 -11.99
N LYS A 629 40.68 2.68 -11.22
CA LYS A 629 40.50 3.00 -9.79
C LYS A 629 39.29 3.90 -9.48
N SER A 630 38.89 4.80 -10.38
CA SER A 630 37.69 5.62 -10.16
C SER A 630 36.40 4.79 -10.14
N TYR A 631 36.31 3.70 -10.93
CA TYR A 631 35.19 2.77 -10.88
C TYR A 631 35.21 1.91 -9.62
N TRP A 632 36.38 1.58 -9.08
CA TRP A 632 36.50 0.89 -7.79
C TRP A 632 35.95 1.77 -6.66
N PHE A 633 36.35 3.04 -6.62
CA PHE A 633 35.82 4.00 -5.65
C PHE A 633 34.30 4.15 -5.77
N ASP A 634 33.78 4.30 -6.98
CA ASP A 634 32.33 4.42 -7.22
C ASP A 634 31.57 3.15 -6.77
N ALA A 635 32.10 1.95 -7.07
CA ALA A 635 31.49 0.69 -6.63
C ALA A 635 31.51 0.52 -5.10
N LEU A 636 32.64 0.80 -4.45
CA LEU A 636 32.78 0.71 -2.98
C LEU A 636 31.82 1.65 -2.25
N THR A 637 31.71 2.90 -2.72
CA THR A 637 30.87 3.94 -2.09
C THR A 637 29.39 3.67 -2.34
N ARG A 638 28.96 3.44 -3.59
CA ARG A 638 27.56 3.14 -3.92
C ARG A 638 27.05 1.85 -3.27
N SER A 639 27.91 0.85 -3.14
CA SER A 639 27.52 -0.39 -2.46
C SER A 639 27.32 -0.13 -0.98
N LEU A 640 28.15 0.70 -0.32
CA LEU A 640 28.02 0.97 1.12
C LEU A 640 26.73 1.75 1.42
N THR A 641 26.39 2.72 0.57
CA THR A 641 25.18 3.53 0.77
C THR A 641 23.90 2.70 0.71
N LEU A 642 23.88 1.58 -0.03
CA LEU A 642 22.77 0.63 0.03
C LEU A 642 22.51 0.16 1.47
N PHE A 643 23.56 -0.26 2.18
CA PHE A 643 23.45 -0.79 3.55
C PHE A 643 23.08 0.32 4.54
N ASN A 644 23.61 1.55 4.37
CA ASN A 644 23.23 2.68 5.22
C ASN A 644 21.75 3.06 5.07
N ASN A 645 21.18 2.89 3.88
CA ASN A 645 19.80 3.24 3.55
C ASN A 645 18.79 2.09 3.76
N TRP A 646 19.16 1.05 4.51
CA TRP A 646 18.36 -0.18 4.70
C TRP A 646 16.89 0.07 5.13
N ARG A 647 16.64 1.15 5.87
CA ARG A 647 15.31 1.57 6.36
C ARG A 647 14.29 1.78 5.26
N SER A 648 14.76 2.04 4.03
CA SER A 648 13.93 2.22 2.85
C SER A 648 13.54 0.91 2.17
N TYR A 649 14.01 -0.24 2.64
CA TYR A 649 13.77 -1.54 1.98
C TYR A 649 12.80 -2.43 2.76
N LEU A 650 12.23 -1.93 3.86
CA LEU A 650 11.11 -2.57 4.53
C LEU A 650 9.85 -2.26 3.72
N LEU A 651 9.24 -3.29 3.16
CA LEU A 651 8.12 -3.12 2.24
C LEU A 651 6.79 -3.32 2.97
N GLY A 652 5.85 -2.41 2.70
CA GLY A 652 4.48 -2.46 3.17
C GLY A 652 3.54 -2.27 2.00
N ALA A 653 2.42 -3.00 1.98
CA ALA A 653 1.48 -2.90 0.87
C ALA A 653 0.36 -1.88 1.10
N ASP A 654 0.16 -1.42 2.34
CA ASP A 654 -0.87 -0.45 2.72
C ASP A 654 -2.30 -0.87 2.26
N GLY A 655 -2.56 -2.18 2.23
CA GLY A 655 -3.87 -2.76 1.86
C GLY A 655 -3.95 -3.46 0.51
N GLN A 656 -3.12 -4.49 0.32
CA GLN A 656 -3.09 -5.39 -0.85
C GLN A 656 -4.47 -5.57 -1.50
N GLY A 657 -4.66 -5.25 -2.79
CA GLY A 657 -5.94 -5.52 -3.46
C GLY A 657 -7.01 -4.40 -3.43
N VAL A 658 -6.75 -3.30 -2.74
CA VAL A 658 -7.45 -2.00 -2.91
C VAL A 658 -6.77 -1.19 -4.02
N GLU A 659 -6.48 -1.81 -5.18
CA GLU A 659 -5.53 -1.30 -6.21
C GLU A 659 -4.10 -0.97 -5.72
N HIS A 660 -3.81 -1.18 -4.45
CA HIS A 660 -2.45 -1.28 -3.93
C HIS A 660 -1.82 -2.57 -4.44
N THR A 661 -0.53 -2.44 -4.71
CA THR A 661 0.32 -3.43 -5.32
C THR A 661 0.57 -4.59 -4.38
N ASP A 662 0.66 -5.78 -4.95
CA ASP A 662 1.10 -6.97 -4.24
C ASP A 662 2.50 -6.70 -3.65
N VAL A 663 2.77 -7.10 -2.41
CA VAL A 663 4.09 -6.91 -1.80
C VAL A 663 5.19 -7.67 -2.57
N GLN A 664 4.83 -8.75 -3.27
CA GLN A 664 5.76 -9.44 -4.18
C GLN A 664 6.15 -8.54 -5.36
N ASP A 665 5.20 -7.77 -5.87
CA ASP A 665 5.46 -6.78 -6.91
C ASP A 665 6.31 -5.62 -6.34
N GLU A 666 6.03 -5.16 -5.12
CA GLU A 666 6.87 -4.15 -4.45
C GLU A 666 8.31 -4.61 -4.29
N PHE A 667 8.52 -5.86 -3.93
CA PHE A 667 9.84 -6.44 -3.81
C PHE A 667 10.59 -6.42 -5.14
N LEU A 668 9.94 -6.82 -6.23
CA LEU A 668 10.54 -6.75 -7.56
C LEU A 668 10.85 -5.31 -7.98
N ARG A 669 9.96 -4.34 -7.71
CA ARG A 669 10.24 -2.90 -7.94
C ARG A 669 11.49 -2.44 -7.21
N MET A 670 11.65 -2.86 -5.94
CA MET A 670 12.79 -2.43 -5.13
C MET A 670 14.08 -2.95 -5.74
N VAL A 671 14.14 -4.24 -6.05
CA VAL A 671 15.33 -4.85 -6.63
C VAL A 671 15.68 -4.23 -7.99
N ILE A 672 14.69 -3.96 -8.85
CA ILE A 672 14.90 -3.27 -10.14
C ILE A 672 15.44 -1.85 -9.90
N LEU A 673 14.86 -1.10 -8.97
CA LEU A 673 15.27 0.26 -8.65
C LEU A 673 16.73 0.28 -8.18
N LEU A 674 17.09 -0.60 -7.24
CA LEU A 674 18.46 -0.71 -6.73
C LEU A 674 19.44 -1.10 -7.83
N ALA A 675 19.09 -2.08 -8.68
CA ALA A 675 19.95 -2.51 -9.79
C ALA A 675 20.17 -1.40 -10.82
N TYR A 676 19.10 -0.67 -11.19
CA TYR A 676 19.21 0.47 -12.11
C TYR A 676 20.08 1.59 -11.53
N GLN A 677 19.95 1.86 -10.22
CA GLN A 677 20.75 2.90 -9.56
C GLN A 677 22.23 2.51 -9.45
N LEU A 678 22.54 1.24 -9.23
CA LEU A 678 23.91 0.72 -9.20
C LEU A 678 24.56 0.60 -10.57
N LEU A 679 23.78 0.47 -11.66
CA LEU A 679 24.32 0.34 -13.01
C LEU A 679 25.23 1.54 -13.35
N PRO A 680 26.56 1.35 -13.53
CA PRO A 680 27.45 2.45 -13.85
C PRO A 680 27.09 3.13 -15.18
N ALA A 681 27.30 4.44 -15.29
CA ALA A 681 27.06 5.16 -16.53
C ALA A 681 27.92 4.58 -17.66
N GLY A 682 27.31 4.26 -18.80
CA GLY A 682 27.99 3.68 -19.96
C GLY A 682 28.12 2.16 -19.95
N GLN A 683 27.65 1.46 -18.90
CA GLN A 683 27.57 0.01 -18.94
C GLN A 683 26.45 -0.50 -19.85
N THR A 684 26.68 -1.66 -20.46
CA THR A 684 25.74 -2.30 -21.42
C THR A 684 25.06 -3.54 -20.84
N ARG A 685 25.36 -3.91 -19.59
CA ARG A 685 24.84 -5.14 -18.97
C ARG A 685 24.43 -4.91 -17.53
N VAL A 686 23.27 -5.43 -17.17
CA VAL A 686 22.87 -5.67 -15.78
C VAL A 686 23.11 -7.16 -15.52
N LEU A 687 24.01 -7.50 -14.60
CA LEU A 687 24.31 -8.89 -14.28
C LEU A 687 23.16 -9.51 -13.50
N ASP A 688 22.73 -10.71 -13.87
CA ASP A 688 21.74 -11.49 -13.14
C ASP A 688 22.20 -11.78 -11.70
N GLU A 689 23.50 -11.98 -11.47
CA GLU A 689 24.02 -12.17 -10.12
C GLU A 689 23.91 -10.91 -9.25
N THR A 690 23.90 -9.70 -9.85
CA THR A 690 23.63 -8.46 -9.13
C THR A 690 22.20 -8.43 -8.63
N MET A 691 21.24 -8.84 -9.45
CA MET A 691 19.83 -8.96 -9.03
C MET A 691 19.68 -9.99 -7.91
N VAL A 692 20.37 -11.13 -7.98
CA VAL A 692 20.41 -12.16 -6.92
C VAL A 692 20.99 -11.61 -5.61
N SER A 693 22.07 -10.85 -5.67
CA SER A 693 22.66 -10.25 -4.49
C SER A 693 21.77 -9.15 -3.88
N LEU A 694 21.08 -8.36 -4.70
CA LEU A 694 20.19 -7.32 -4.21
C LEU A 694 18.91 -7.87 -3.58
N GLN A 695 18.30 -8.92 -4.15
CA GLN A 695 17.17 -9.58 -3.50
C GLN A 695 17.59 -10.20 -2.15
N GLN A 696 18.79 -10.79 -2.07
CA GLN A 696 19.32 -11.32 -0.82
C GLN A 696 19.51 -10.20 0.22
N LEU A 697 20.04 -9.05 -0.18
CA LEU A 697 20.23 -7.90 0.70
C LEU A 697 18.90 -7.44 1.32
N VAL A 698 17.88 -7.24 0.49
CA VAL A 698 16.57 -6.76 0.93
C VAL A 698 15.89 -7.78 1.85
N LEU A 699 16.03 -9.08 1.57
CA LEU A 699 15.48 -10.14 2.42
C LEU A 699 16.20 -10.26 3.77
N SER A 700 17.53 -10.17 3.79
CA SER A 700 18.31 -10.18 5.04
C SER A 700 17.95 -9.00 5.93
N ILE A 701 17.87 -7.79 5.35
CA ILE A 701 17.48 -6.58 6.09
C ILE A 701 16.08 -6.71 6.69
N ALA A 702 15.12 -7.21 5.91
CA ALA A 702 13.77 -7.42 6.40
C ALA A 702 13.76 -8.47 7.54
N THR A 703 14.45 -9.58 7.35
CA THR A 703 14.55 -10.63 8.36
C THR A 703 15.12 -10.10 9.67
N ASP A 704 16.28 -9.44 9.62
CA ASP A 704 16.93 -8.90 10.81
C ASP A 704 16.09 -7.81 11.49
N TYR A 705 15.38 -6.97 10.72
CA TYR A 705 14.48 -5.98 11.29
C TYR A 705 13.30 -6.64 12.01
N TRP A 706 12.72 -7.70 11.43
CA TRP A 706 11.65 -8.45 12.08
C TRP A 706 12.13 -9.14 13.35
N GLU A 707 13.31 -9.75 13.32
CA GLU A 707 13.90 -10.42 14.49
C GLU A 707 14.21 -9.43 15.62
N THR A 708 14.69 -8.25 15.26
CA THR A 708 15.01 -7.17 16.21
C THR A 708 13.76 -6.58 16.87
N THR A 709 12.66 -6.45 16.12
CA THR A 709 11.48 -5.68 16.57
C THR A 709 10.29 -6.54 16.99
N VAL A 710 10.15 -7.74 16.42
CA VAL A 710 8.98 -8.61 16.63
C VAL A 710 9.36 -9.91 17.29
N ASP A 711 10.15 -10.76 16.62
CA ASP A 711 10.37 -12.15 17.06
C ASP A 711 11.74 -12.67 16.61
N SER A 712 12.66 -12.80 17.58
CA SER A 712 14.03 -13.29 17.37
C SER A 712 14.12 -14.80 17.10
N SER A 713 13.00 -15.53 17.16
CA SER A 713 12.93 -16.96 16.87
C SER A 713 12.33 -17.27 15.50
N LEU A 714 12.21 -16.25 14.64
CA LEU A 714 11.66 -16.38 13.30
C LEU A 714 12.35 -17.50 12.52
N THR A 715 11.55 -18.36 11.91
CA THR A 715 12.04 -19.37 10.96
C THR A 715 11.28 -19.19 9.66
N LEU A 716 12.00 -18.92 8.58
CA LEU A 716 11.43 -18.77 7.25
C LEU A 716 11.88 -19.93 6.36
N ILE A 717 10.94 -20.42 5.55
CA ILE A 717 11.25 -21.36 4.48
C ILE A 717 11.42 -20.53 3.20
N PRO A 718 12.62 -20.58 2.56
CA PRO A 718 12.80 -19.93 1.28
C PRO A 718 11.82 -20.48 0.26
N ASP A 719 11.07 -19.58 -0.39
CA ASP A 719 10.15 -19.90 -1.46
C ASP A 719 10.53 -19.08 -2.71
N THR A 720 10.43 -19.69 -3.88
CA THR A 720 10.73 -19.03 -5.15
C THR A 720 9.46 -18.68 -5.89
N ALA A 721 9.37 -17.43 -6.34
CA ALA A 721 8.27 -16.92 -7.14
C ALA A 721 8.65 -16.85 -8.64
N LEU A 722 7.75 -16.25 -9.42
CA LEU A 722 8.00 -15.91 -10.81
C LEU A 722 9.12 -14.87 -10.93
N GLY A 723 10.01 -15.13 -11.89
CA GLY A 723 11.21 -14.32 -12.12
C GLY A 723 11.01 -13.15 -13.09
N LEU A 724 12.02 -12.30 -13.15
CA LEU A 724 12.18 -11.28 -14.18
C LEU A 724 12.77 -11.93 -15.44
N GLN A 725 12.07 -11.85 -16.57
CA GLN A 725 12.50 -12.46 -17.82
C GLN A 725 13.43 -11.53 -18.61
N THR A 726 13.08 -10.25 -18.75
CA THR A 726 13.91 -9.25 -19.43
C THR A 726 13.90 -7.93 -18.67
N MET A 727 15.02 -7.20 -18.72
CA MET A 727 15.13 -5.80 -18.33
C MET A 727 16.17 -5.14 -19.24
N TYR A 728 15.77 -4.14 -20.02
CA TYR A 728 16.68 -3.46 -20.94
C TYR A 728 16.26 -2.01 -21.18
N GLY A 729 17.20 -1.15 -21.56
CA GLY A 729 16.92 0.26 -21.82
C GLY A 729 18.15 1.15 -21.81
N PHE A 730 17.95 2.43 -21.50
CA PHE A 730 19.03 3.40 -21.34
C PHE A 730 19.04 3.99 -19.94
N LYS A 731 20.22 4.33 -19.42
CA LYS A 731 20.39 5.20 -18.26
C LYS A 731 20.60 6.64 -18.74
N SER A 732 19.52 7.28 -19.16
CA SER A 732 19.49 8.64 -19.75
C SER A 732 18.21 9.36 -19.38
N PRO A 733 18.19 10.70 -19.23
CA PRO A 733 16.94 11.47 -19.12
C PRO A 733 16.02 11.23 -20.31
N ALA A 734 14.70 11.34 -20.09
CA ALA A 734 13.66 11.22 -21.11
C ALA A 734 13.77 9.95 -22.00
N SER A 735 14.11 8.81 -21.39
CA SER A 735 14.22 7.51 -22.05
C SER A 735 13.32 6.47 -21.38
N VAL A 736 13.48 5.20 -21.75
CA VAL A 736 12.66 4.10 -21.23
C VAL A 736 13.49 2.88 -20.82
N VAL A 737 13.00 2.19 -19.80
CA VAL A 737 13.40 0.84 -19.40
C VAL A 737 12.21 -0.09 -19.64
N ALA A 738 12.40 -1.13 -20.43
CA ALA A 738 11.38 -2.15 -20.69
C ALA A 738 11.64 -3.38 -19.84
N LEU A 739 10.57 -3.97 -19.31
CA LEU A 739 10.65 -5.18 -18.50
C LEU A 739 9.50 -6.14 -18.80
N THR A 740 9.80 -7.44 -18.64
CA THR A 740 8.82 -8.51 -18.76
C THR A 740 9.00 -9.53 -17.65
N ARG A 741 7.90 -9.95 -17.03
CA ARG A 741 7.88 -11.04 -16.04
C ARG A 741 7.67 -12.39 -16.70
N SER A 742 8.11 -13.42 -16.01
CA SER A 742 7.75 -14.79 -16.32
C SER A 742 6.23 -14.96 -16.20
N LYS A 743 5.60 -15.66 -17.16
CA LYS A 743 4.18 -16.00 -17.02
C LYS A 743 3.99 -16.94 -15.84
N PRO A 744 2.95 -16.74 -15.00
CA PRO A 744 2.57 -17.74 -14.01
C PRO A 744 2.33 -19.08 -14.69
N ASP A 745 2.83 -20.15 -14.08
CA ASP A 745 2.43 -21.48 -14.48
C ASP A 745 0.90 -21.56 -14.41
N LYS A 746 0.28 -22.18 -15.41
CA LYS A 746 -1.16 -22.45 -15.39
C LYS A 746 -1.39 -23.57 -14.37
N THR A 747 -1.53 -23.22 -13.09
CA THR A 747 -1.98 -24.15 -12.05
C THR A 747 -3.49 -24.26 -12.08
#